data_AF-A0A9P0EAG5-F1
#
_entry.id   AF-A0A9P0EAG5-F1
#
_cell.length_a   1.000
_cell.length_b   1.000
_cell.length_c   1.000
_cell.angle_alpha   90.00
_cell.angle_beta   90.00
_cell.angle_gamma   90.00
#
_symmetry.space_group_name_H-M   'P 1'
#
loop_
_entity.id
_entity.type
_entity.pdbx_description
1 polymer ?
#
loop_
_entity_poly.entity_id
_entity_poly.type
_entity_poly.pdbx_seq_one_letter_code
_entity_poly.pdbx_strand_id
1 'polypeptide(L)'
;MKEAARLTGLFLLMCCVASPAQALTQCLRLPEVTPKRFVNFQGQTIELTLGASDRVVHRLVTHVFQIFLSEVLGYPGVQIVRTKESDVTDIFENLSENFDSVPQNLPNKYMVNLEVWLPPDLNTIHLLETKSVKECGNIAPPGRYSWFIPKNLSKPEYEDWRIFKQPEKAKLFSLTENERIGLKKYTLSPDNKTNEKYYCSEKYCKNGFYTPDKCRGRSCAVLITTFTGDTGFVVKDIEKFNLLVEVVWVGPHLRTVISNLKSRSRVDGTSLVFLTHTPSVLTLGSEHASVSFPPCDEYSNNVSCHYSSVRLVKLAWSHLVTAARPAYEALQKMELTTDDYKDLVEDYLNTADMAQVACNWMKRHNDTFDSWRQWMPSDDERNELYIGGIFPLTTNETNSYTARGIVVSALMAIEAINSNTQILRDYKLKLLLDDGQCQSDVVMKTFIDYILMNRYDRLVGILGPACSDTVEPLAGVSKHFRTVVISYSAEGSIFSRDKYPYFFRTIGENKNYKYVYLKLLKQLEWQRVASLTEDGTKYTEYISHTQDLLQRNGISFVANRKFPHDWENDAMKQYLEELKLKNARIIIADVKDDAARSVMCEAYHRKMTAYEGWVWFLPHWLSPKWYEIPSNGNKTIKCTTQEMKRAINGYFALTHQYYAADNEKMQENLTVGEWRAKYRKRQNNGSEESNYGGYAYDAVWAYAYALDKLIKYNESYASSLHIENTTKKFVELIQKTNFTGVSGHIMFSSGPSRISNVNVLQWIDEDLHIIGSFYPNTNDKNNSEYALGSLKLNVSQIIWLNKDGTLPWDGTVEADRCLLEGFANLIQSTCQTAIVVANIIGIFFLLLIVVISFLIVRHKYEKKVKITQKYMKSWGIDLLSASTINSLDKWEISRDKIVINRKLGEGAFGFVYGGEAHLNEKGWVAVAVKTLKVGSSTEEKLDFLAEAEVMKRFEHKNIVQLLGVCTKNEPVYTIMEFMLYGDLKTFLLARRHLVNEKYPDETDEISCKKLTNMALDVARALSYLAELKYVHRDVASRNCLVNVNKVVKLGDFGMTRPMCESDYYRFNRKGMLPVRWMAPESLVLGVFTPASDVWSYGVLLYEIITFGSFPFQGLSNNQVLEFVKAGNTLSIPEGIKPQLECLIKSCWHKEYKKRPPASEIVEFLANNPRLLSPCLDVPLSSVQMEDTGEISITGSRGQRFSMGLRQRSSSHEIAEPLLPSPGRYRPTRGSSLGEEPQDSLL
;
A
#
# COMPACT_ATOMS: atom_id res chain seq x y z
N MET A 1 44.29 -46.97 12.60
CA MET A 1 45.74 -47.07 12.29
C MET A 1 45.93 -46.75 10.82
N LYS A 2 46.58 -45.66 10.41
CA LYS A 2 47.18 -44.54 11.18
C LYS A 2 46.69 -43.23 10.55
N GLU A 3 45.98 -42.42 11.34
CA GLU A 3 46.43 -41.08 11.79
C GLU A 3 46.16 -40.01 10.72
N ALA A 4 45.14 -39.15 10.82
CA ALA A 4 44.55 -38.55 12.02
C ALA A 4 45.56 -37.78 12.89
N ALA A 5 46.50 -37.08 12.25
CA ALA A 5 47.41 -36.14 12.89
C ALA A 5 47.94 -35.05 11.90
N ARG A 6 47.04 -34.30 11.25
CA ARG A 6 47.33 -33.01 10.57
C ARG A 6 46.03 -32.25 10.24
N LEU A 7 45.23 -32.00 11.29
CA LEU A 7 44.11 -31.06 11.23
C LEU A 7 44.62 -29.62 11.04
N THR A 8 43.82 -28.79 10.35
CA THR A 8 43.68 -27.34 10.60
C THR A 8 44.98 -26.55 10.77
N GLY A 9 45.79 -26.45 9.71
CA GLY A 9 46.96 -25.57 9.65
C GLY A 9 47.02 -24.75 8.37
N LEU A 10 46.84 -23.43 8.49
CA LEU A 10 47.09 -22.41 7.46
C LEU A 10 46.31 -22.50 6.14
N PHE A 11 44.97 -22.45 6.25
CA PHE A 11 44.12 -21.82 5.21
C PHE A 11 44.23 -20.28 5.30
N LEU A 12 45.48 -19.77 5.34
CA LEU A 12 45.83 -18.42 5.78
C LEU A 12 46.93 -17.78 4.91
N LEU A 13 46.94 -18.12 3.63
CA LEU A 13 47.53 -17.30 2.58
C LEU A 13 46.51 -16.23 2.15
N MET A 14 46.18 -15.35 3.10
CA MET A 14 45.32 -14.20 2.84
C MET A 14 46.05 -13.20 1.94
N CYS A 15 45.33 -12.78 0.90
CA CYS A 15 45.25 -11.43 0.35
C CYS A 15 46.45 -10.51 0.59
N CYS A 16 47.22 -10.31 -0.48
CA CYS A 16 47.81 -9.04 -0.92
C CYS A 16 47.86 -7.92 0.12
N VAL A 17 49.03 -7.76 0.74
CA VAL A 17 49.62 -6.53 1.31
C VAL A 17 48.76 -5.27 1.19
N ALA A 18 47.80 -5.13 2.10
CA ALA A 18 47.27 -3.84 2.50
C ALA A 18 48.03 -3.43 3.76
N SER A 19 48.82 -2.36 3.69
CA SER A 19 49.51 -1.79 4.86
C SER A 19 48.47 -1.47 5.95
N PRO A 20 48.69 -1.86 7.22
CA PRO A 20 47.80 -1.44 8.28
C PRO A 20 47.91 0.08 8.42
N ALA A 21 46.85 0.80 8.08
CA ALA A 21 46.70 2.18 8.49
C ALA A 21 46.84 2.23 10.02
N GLN A 22 47.77 3.03 10.52
CA GLN A 22 48.06 3.09 11.95
C GLN A 22 46.79 3.50 12.69
N ALA A 23 46.32 2.64 13.59
CA ALA A 23 45.26 3.00 14.52
C ALA A 23 45.75 4.18 15.37
N LEU A 24 45.19 5.36 15.13
CA LEU A 24 45.46 6.53 15.96
C LEU A 24 45.01 6.21 17.38
N THR A 25 45.92 6.32 18.34
CA THR A 25 45.59 6.19 19.76
C THR A 25 44.57 7.26 20.13
N GLN A 26 43.42 6.84 20.70
CA GLN A 26 42.32 7.71 21.09
C GLN A 26 42.81 8.96 21.84
N CYS A 27 42.57 10.13 21.27
CA CYS A 27 43.08 11.41 21.74
C CYS A 27 42.52 11.77 23.11
N LEU A 28 41.19 11.91 23.21
CA LEU A 28 40.49 12.50 24.36
C LEU A 28 40.25 11.50 25.50
N ARG A 29 40.43 10.19 25.25
CA ARG A 29 40.19 9.10 26.22
C ARG A 29 38.78 9.10 26.82
N LEU A 30 37.79 9.58 26.06
CA LEU A 30 36.37 9.52 26.43
C LEU A 30 35.86 8.07 26.34
N PRO A 31 34.81 7.70 27.11
CA PRO A 31 34.13 6.43 26.88
C PRO A 31 33.61 6.34 25.44
N GLU A 32 33.77 5.18 24.81
CA GLU A 32 33.40 4.97 23.41
C GLU A 32 31.88 5.19 23.21
N VAL A 33 31.51 6.00 22.20
CA VAL A 33 30.11 6.29 21.88
C VAL A 33 29.46 5.03 21.32
N THR A 34 28.41 4.53 22.00
CA THR A 34 27.67 3.33 21.60
C THR A 34 26.16 3.60 21.53
N PRO A 35 25.49 3.37 20.38
CA PRO A 35 26.03 2.88 19.11
C PRO A 35 26.96 3.89 18.40
N LYS A 36 27.76 3.40 17.46
CA LYS A 36 28.57 4.24 16.57
C LYS A 36 27.71 4.78 15.44
N ARG A 37 27.80 6.08 15.20
CA ARG A 37 27.01 6.76 14.17
C ARG A 37 27.61 6.54 12.79
N PHE A 38 26.78 6.41 11.77
CA PHE A 38 27.23 6.19 10.40
C PHE A 38 26.51 7.14 9.44
N VAL A 39 27.24 7.66 8.44
CA VAL A 39 26.60 8.36 7.31
C VAL A 39 25.92 7.29 6.46
N ASN A 40 24.60 7.36 6.33
CA ASN A 40 23.83 6.40 5.54
C ASN A 40 23.12 7.12 4.39
N PHE A 41 23.37 6.66 3.16
CA PHE A 41 22.77 7.21 1.95
C PHE A 41 22.35 6.07 1.02
N GLN A 42 21.11 6.11 0.53
CA GLN A 42 20.54 5.08 -0.37
C GLN A 42 20.70 3.62 0.14
N GLY A 43 20.68 3.41 1.46
CA GLY A 43 20.85 2.09 2.08
C GLY A 43 22.30 1.58 2.15
N GLN A 44 23.29 2.41 1.80
CA GLN A 44 24.71 2.10 1.99
C GLN A 44 25.31 2.98 3.10
N THR A 45 26.15 2.38 3.92
CA THR A 45 26.99 3.08 4.89
C THR A 45 28.24 3.61 4.20
N ILE A 46 28.50 4.91 4.34
CA ILE A 46 29.62 5.60 3.71
C ILE A 46 30.47 6.32 4.77
N GLU A 47 31.77 6.45 4.51
CA GLU A 47 32.70 7.15 5.41
C GLU A 47 32.64 8.66 5.18
N LEU A 48 32.66 9.44 6.26
CA LEU A 48 32.60 10.89 6.19
C LEU A 48 33.94 11.44 5.70
N THR A 49 33.92 12.17 4.59
CA THR A 49 35.13 12.72 3.93
C THR A 49 35.21 14.23 4.08
N LEU A 50 36.34 14.71 4.59
CA LEU A 50 36.66 16.13 4.77
C LEU A 50 37.71 16.56 3.73
N GLY A 51 37.42 17.60 2.94
CA GLY A 51 38.37 18.20 2.00
C GLY A 51 39.25 19.25 2.69
N ALA A 52 40.56 19.14 2.55
CA ALA A 52 41.53 20.12 3.07
C ALA A 52 42.53 20.55 1.98
N SER A 53 42.81 21.85 1.90
CA SER A 53 43.81 22.40 0.98
C SER A 53 45.25 22.25 1.52
N ASP A 54 46.25 22.64 0.74
CA ASP A 54 47.65 22.63 1.18
C ASP A 54 47.98 23.66 2.28
N ARG A 55 47.06 24.59 2.60
CA ARG A 55 47.23 25.55 3.70
C ARG A 55 47.32 24.84 5.06
N VAL A 56 48.39 25.13 5.80
CA VAL A 56 48.64 24.59 7.16
C VAL A 56 47.44 24.81 8.09
N VAL A 57 46.88 26.01 8.06
CA VAL A 57 45.77 26.45 8.91
C VAL A 57 44.51 25.61 8.65
N HIS A 58 44.05 25.55 7.40
CA HIS A 58 42.90 24.73 6.98
C HIS A 58 43.06 23.26 7.40
N ARG A 59 44.26 22.70 7.25
CA ARG A 59 44.56 21.31 7.66
C ARG A 59 44.48 21.10 9.17
N LEU A 60 44.97 22.05 9.98
CA LEU A 60 44.88 21.99 11.44
C LEU A 60 43.40 22.01 11.88
N VAL A 61 42.61 22.94 11.35
CA VAL A 61 41.16 23.05 11.63
C VAL A 61 40.42 21.77 11.20
N THR A 62 40.80 21.18 10.06
CA THR A 62 40.22 19.92 9.58
C THR A 62 40.54 18.74 10.50
N HIS A 63 41.76 18.65 11.05
CA HIS A 63 42.10 17.63 12.05
C HIS A 63 41.37 17.84 13.38
N VAL A 64 41.14 19.09 13.80
CA VAL A 64 40.31 19.39 14.99
C VAL A 64 38.88 18.85 14.79
N PHE A 65 38.25 19.13 13.65
CA PHE A 65 36.91 18.62 13.36
C PHE A 65 36.86 17.10 13.15
N GLN A 66 37.90 16.51 12.56
CA GLN A 66 38.04 15.04 12.44
C GLN A 66 37.97 14.36 13.82
N ILE A 67 38.76 14.82 14.79
CA ILE A 67 38.79 14.27 16.16
C ILE A 67 37.43 14.46 16.84
N PHE A 68 36.79 15.62 16.67
CA PHE A 68 35.45 15.88 17.20
C PHE A 68 34.40 14.90 16.62
N LEU A 69 34.37 14.72 15.30
CA LEU A 69 33.46 13.77 14.65
C LEU A 69 33.69 12.33 15.12
N SER A 70 34.95 11.89 15.25
CA SER A 70 35.26 10.49 15.57
C SER A 70 35.16 10.15 17.05
N GLU A 71 35.62 11.03 17.95
CA GLU A 71 35.71 10.73 19.39
C GLU A 71 34.61 11.36 20.24
N VAL A 72 33.98 12.46 19.79
CA VAL A 72 32.89 13.12 20.52
C VAL A 72 31.53 12.71 19.94
N LEU A 73 31.37 12.72 18.61
CA LEU A 73 30.11 12.34 17.96
C LEU A 73 30.02 10.86 17.55
N GLY A 74 31.13 10.11 17.59
CA GLY A 74 31.13 8.65 17.39
C GLY A 74 31.04 8.17 15.94
N TYR A 75 31.42 8.99 14.95
CA TYR A 75 31.50 8.58 13.55
C TYR A 75 32.84 7.86 13.25
N PRO A 76 32.85 6.57 12.92
CA PRO A 76 34.08 5.86 12.58
C PRO A 76 34.56 6.21 11.17
N GLY A 77 35.87 6.08 10.92
CA GLY A 77 36.44 6.14 9.56
C GLY A 77 36.46 7.53 8.92
N VAL A 78 36.39 8.63 9.68
CA VAL A 78 36.43 9.99 9.09
C VAL A 78 37.76 10.23 8.36
N GLN A 79 37.73 10.40 7.04
CA GLN A 79 38.90 10.57 6.19
C GLN A 79 39.14 12.04 5.82
N ILE A 80 40.41 12.43 5.66
CA ILE A 80 40.80 13.75 5.13
C ILE A 80 41.39 13.58 3.73
N VAL A 81 40.74 14.18 2.75
CA VAL A 81 41.13 14.19 1.33
C VAL A 81 41.87 15.49 1.05
N ARG A 82 43.14 15.39 0.62
CA ARG A 82 43.92 16.58 0.23
C ARG A 82 43.55 17.04 -1.18
N THR A 83 43.33 18.34 -1.33
CA THR A 83 43.15 18.99 -2.63
C THR A 83 44.14 20.12 -2.84
N LYS A 84 44.52 20.32 -4.11
CA LYS A 84 45.22 21.54 -4.51
C LYS A 84 44.29 22.73 -4.39
N GLU A 85 44.85 23.90 -4.09
CA GLU A 85 44.08 25.15 -4.21
C GLU A 85 43.63 25.30 -5.67
N SER A 86 42.31 25.50 -5.82
CA SER A 86 41.54 25.42 -7.06
C SER A 86 40.44 26.48 -6.98
N ASP A 87 39.82 26.81 -8.11
CA ASP A 87 38.83 27.90 -8.14
C ASP A 87 37.61 27.54 -7.27
N VAL A 88 36.85 28.54 -6.82
CA VAL A 88 35.66 28.32 -5.98
C VAL A 88 34.68 27.40 -6.71
N THR A 89 34.55 27.53 -8.03
CA THR A 89 33.79 26.63 -8.90
C THR A 89 34.22 25.17 -8.75
N ASP A 90 35.52 24.87 -8.83
CA ASP A 90 36.06 23.51 -8.64
C ASP A 90 35.71 22.93 -7.27
N ILE A 91 35.70 23.76 -6.22
CA ILE A 91 35.31 23.35 -4.85
C ILE A 91 33.83 22.93 -4.82
N PHE A 92 32.94 23.69 -5.47
CA PHE A 92 31.53 23.31 -5.62
C PHE A 92 31.38 22.03 -6.46
N GLU A 93 32.18 21.82 -7.51
CA GLU A 93 32.12 20.58 -8.30
C GLU A 93 32.60 19.35 -7.52
N ASN A 94 33.63 19.49 -6.69
CA ASN A 94 34.15 18.44 -5.81
C ASN A 94 33.15 18.01 -4.70
N LEU A 95 32.25 18.91 -4.30
CA LEU A 95 31.15 18.68 -3.34
C LEU A 95 29.86 18.18 -4.00
N SER A 96 29.73 18.37 -5.32
CA SER A 96 28.53 17.99 -6.08
C SER A 96 28.52 16.51 -6.47
N GLU A 97 27.32 15.99 -6.73
CA GLU A 97 27.09 14.61 -7.16
C GLU A 97 27.68 14.33 -8.54
N ASN A 98 28.27 13.15 -8.71
CA ASN A 98 28.79 12.70 -10.00
C ASN A 98 27.69 12.02 -10.83
N PHE A 99 27.16 12.73 -11.84
CA PHE A 99 26.11 12.19 -12.73
C PHE A 99 26.61 11.10 -13.69
N ASP A 100 27.92 10.97 -13.91
CA ASP A 100 28.49 9.98 -14.83
C ASP A 100 28.73 8.60 -14.19
N SER A 101 28.67 8.48 -12.86
CA SER A 101 28.95 7.24 -12.12
C SER A 101 27.69 6.56 -11.55
N VAL A 102 26.86 6.00 -12.42
CA VAL A 102 25.82 5.04 -12.01
C VAL A 102 26.52 3.78 -11.46
N PRO A 103 26.29 3.35 -10.20
CA PRO A 103 25.05 3.54 -9.43
C PRO A 103 25.25 4.27 -8.09
N GLN A 104 26.14 5.27 -7.98
CA GLN A 104 26.38 5.99 -6.72
C GLN A 104 26.42 7.51 -6.93
N ASN A 105 25.33 8.19 -6.56
CA ASN A 105 25.24 9.65 -6.44
C ASN A 105 26.03 10.17 -5.23
N LEU A 106 27.34 9.92 -5.22
CA LEU A 106 28.25 10.41 -4.18
C LEU A 106 28.93 11.71 -4.62
N PRO A 107 29.40 12.55 -3.67
CA PRO A 107 30.25 13.70 -3.98
C PRO A 107 31.53 13.29 -4.71
N ASN A 108 31.95 14.10 -5.68
CA ASN A 108 33.12 13.81 -6.52
C ASN A 108 34.43 13.55 -5.74
N LYS A 109 34.66 14.21 -4.59
CA LYS A 109 35.88 13.99 -3.78
C LYS A 109 35.68 13.99 -2.27
N TYR A 110 34.82 14.84 -1.73
CA TYR A 110 34.61 14.97 -0.28
C TYR A 110 33.22 15.54 0.04
N MET A 111 32.73 15.33 1.28
CA MET A 111 31.39 15.76 1.71
C MET A 111 31.37 17.15 2.38
N VAL A 112 32.49 17.57 2.98
CA VAL A 112 32.60 18.83 3.74
C VAL A 112 33.93 19.52 3.44
N ASN A 113 33.93 20.85 3.35
CA ASN A 113 35.13 21.69 3.30
C ASN A 113 34.96 22.84 4.29
N LEU A 114 35.93 23.05 5.17
CA LEU A 114 35.77 23.95 6.33
C LEU A 114 36.19 25.40 6.05
N GLU A 115 37.11 25.63 5.10
CA GLU A 115 37.74 26.94 4.90
C GLU A 115 37.72 27.36 3.42
N VAL A 116 36.52 27.54 2.87
CA VAL A 116 36.32 28.03 1.49
C VAL A 116 36.36 29.56 1.47
N TRP A 117 37.18 30.12 0.59
CA TRP A 117 37.37 31.57 0.44
C TRP A 117 36.35 32.11 -0.57
N LEU A 118 35.25 32.70 -0.09
CA LEU A 118 34.20 33.26 -0.94
C LEU A 118 34.37 34.79 -1.06
N PRO A 119 34.77 35.32 -2.24
CA PRO A 119 34.96 36.74 -2.44
C PRO A 119 33.60 37.46 -2.61
N PRO A 120 33.50 38.74 -2.23
CA PRO A 120 32.21 39.44 -2.12
C PRO A 120 31.51 39.71 -3.47
N ASP A 121 32.23 39.65 -4.58
CA ASP A 121 31.74 39.83 -5.95
C ASP A 121 31.17 38.54 -6.58
N LEU A 122 31.36 37.38 -5.95
CA LEU A 122 30.87 36.10 -6.47
C LEU A 122 29.44 35.81 -5.99
N ASN A 123 28.47 35.82 -6.91
CA ASN A 123 27.11 35.38 -6.62
C ASN A 123 27.03 33.84 -6.52
N THR A 124 26.99 33.31 -5.30
CA THR A 124 26.95 31.87 -5.03
C THR A 124 25.54 31.25 -5.07
N ILE A 125 24.47 32.04 -5.17
CA ILE A 125 23.07 31.54 -5.08
C ILE A 125 22.82 30.45 -6.15
N HIS A 126 23.17 30.74 -7.41
CA HIS A 126 23.02 29.79 -8.51
C HIS A 126 23.83 28.50 -8.29
N LEU A 127 25.04 28.59 -7.71
CA LEU A 127 25.89 27.42 -7.45
C LEU A 127 25.33 26.56 -6.32
N LEU A 128 24.82 27.18 -5.24
CA LEU A 128 24.17 26.48 -4.12
C LEU A 128 22.89 25.75 -4.56
N GLU A 129 22.09 26.36 -5.45
CA GLU A 129 20.86 25.75 -5.97
C GLU A 129 21.13 24.62 -6.97
N THR A 130 22.11 24.78 -7.88
CA THR A 130 22.33 23.82 -8.99
C THR A 130 23.26 22.65 -8.68
N LYS A 131 24.11 22.73 -7.65
CA LYS A 131 25.16 21.73 -7.38
C LYS A 131 24.93 20.85 -6.14
N SER A 132 23.75 20.86 -5.51
CA SER A 132 23.48 20.10 -4.28
C SER A 132 24.44 20.45 -3.12
N VAL A 133 24.78 21.73 -2.93
CA VAL A 133 25.69 22.22 -1.87
C VAL A 133 24.96 23.15 -0.90
N LYS A 134 25.33 23.11 0.38
CA LYS A 134 24.85 24.01 1.43
C LYS A 134 25.99 24.81 2.06
N GLU A 135 25.72 26.08 2.31
CA GLU A 135 26.56 26.97 3.11
C GLU A 135 26.21 26.81 4.60
N CYS A 136 27.22 26.49 5.42
CA CYS A 136 27.07 26.20 6.85
C CYS A 136 27.54 27.37 7.74
N GLY A 137 27.63 28.59 7.20
CA GLY A 137 28.13 29.77 7.89
C GLY A 137 29.66 29.89 7.86
N ASN A 138 30.19 30.87 8.59
CA ASN A 138 31.63 31.15 8.62
C ASN A 138 32.37 30.18 9.57
N ILE A 139 33.62 29.83 9.29
CA ILE A 139 34.50 29.10 10.23
C ILE A 139 35.28 30.04 11.14
N ALA A 140 35.57 31.24 10.67
CA ALA A 140 36.46 32.20 11.30
C ALA A 140 36.20 33.62 10.76
N PRO A 141 36.79 34.67 11.38
CA PRO A 141 36.75 36.03 10.87
C PRO A 141 37.24 36.13 9.40
N PRO A 142 36.72 37.09 8.61
CA PRO A 142 37.06 37.23 7.20
C PRO A 142 38.57 37.29 6.92
N GLY A 143 39.00 36.52 5.92
CA GLY A 143 40.37 36.55 5.42
C GLY A 143 40.59 37.66 4.38
N ARG A 144 41.85 37.97 4.07
CA ARG A 144 42.21 38.85 2.93
C ARG A 144 43.64 38.62 2.48
N TYR A 145 43.94 38.90 1.22
CA TYR A 145 45.33 39.14 0.81
C TYR A 145 45.76 40.54 1.23
N SER A 146 47.02 40.70 1.62
CA SER A 146 47.59 42.01 1.90
C SER A 146 49.11 41.99 1.70
N TRP A 147 49.67 43.17 1.43
CA TRP A 147 51.11 43.38 1.45
C TRP A 147 51.50 43.70 2.88
N PHE A 148 52.54 43.08 3.40
CA PHE A 148 52.99 43.22 4.78
C PHE A 148 54.35 43.89 4.85
N ILE A 149 54.48 44.85 5.77
CA ILE A 149 55.74 45.52 6.12
C ILE A 149 56.10 45.27 7.60
N PRO A 150 57.39 45.31 7.97
CA PRO A 150 57.84 45.26 9.36
C PRO A 150 57.19 46.35 10.23
N LYS A 151 56.65 45.97 11.38
CA LYS A 151 55.89 46.89 12.26
C LYS A 151 56.73 48.03 12.85
N ASN A 152 58.04 47.89 12.92
CA ASN A 152 58.96 48.98 13.29
C ASN A 152 59.01 50.14 12.28
N LEU A 153 58.53 49.93 11.05
CA LEU A 153 58.33 50.98 10.03
C LEU A 153 56.86 51.40 9.88
N SER A 154 55.95 50.82 10.66
CA SER A 154 54.53 51.17 10.65
C SER A 154 54.32 52.58 11.19
N LYS A 155 54.15 53.53 10.28
CA LYS A 155 53.55 54.84 10.54
C LYS A 155 52.38 54.99 9.57
N PRO A 156 51.35 55.81 9.86
CA PRO A 156 50.20 55.98 8.98
C PRO A 156 50.56 56.33 7.52
N GLU A 157 51.68 57.04 7.30
CA GLU A 157 52.21 57.36 5.96
C GLU A 157 52.76 56.17 5.16
N TYR A 158 53.09 55.05 5.80
CA TYR A 158 53.65 53.85 5.17
C TYR A 158 52.65 52.68 5.11
N GLU A 159 51.45 52.88 5.65
CA GLU A 159 50.34 51.92 5.61
C GLU A 159 49.41 52.16 4.39
N ASP A 160 49.78 53.04 3.45
CA ASP A 160 49.07 53.30 2.18
C ASP A 160 49.94 52.85 1.00
N TRP A 161 49.38 52.03 0.09
CA TRP A 161 50.00 51.55 -1.14
C TRP A 161 50.69 52.64 -1.99
N ARG A 162 50.26 53.90 -1.87
CA ARG A 162 50.85 55.06 -2.56
C ARG A 162 52.33 55.27 -2.28
N ILE A 163 52.91 54.74 -1.20
CA ILE A 163 54.37 54.82 -0.97
C ILE A 163 55.18 54.21 -2.10
N PHE A 164 54.67 53.15 -2.74
CA PHE A 164 55.35 52.45 -3.82
C PHE A 164 55.32 53.22 -5.16
N LYS A 165 54.68 54.40 -5.21
CA LYS A 165 54.82 55.34 -6.35
C LYS A 165 56.01 56.29 -6.21
N GLN A 166 56.48 56.54 -4.98
CA GLN A 166 57.50 57.54 -4.69
C GLN A 166 58.88 56.89 -4.73
N PRO A 167 59.81 57.28 -5.62
CA PRO A 167 61.12 56.61 -5.76
C PRO A 167 61.90 56.55 -4.44
N GLU A 168 61.94 57.64 -3.68
CA GLU A 168 62.66 57.72 -2.40
C GLU A 168 62.07 56.79 -1.32
N LYS A 169 60.74 56.62 -1.28
CA LYS A 169 60.08 55.69 -0.34
C LYS A 169 60.16 54.23 -0.82
N ALA A 170 60.04 53.97 -2.11
CA ALA A 170 60.17 52.62 -2.68
C ALA A 170 61.60 52.05 -2.50
N LYS A 171 62.62 52.90 -2.55
CA LYS A 171 64.03 52.52 -2.34
C LYS A 171 64.31 51.89 -0.97
N LEU A 172 63.57 52.28 0.09
CA LEU A 172 63.65 51.66 1.43
C LEU A 172 63.37 50.15 1.42
N PHE A 173 62.62 49.69 0.41
CA PHE A 173 62.19 48.31 0.24
C PHE A 173 62.92 47.60 -0.92
N SER A 174 64.00 48.21 -1.43
CA SER A 174 64.86 47.60 -2.46
C SER A 174 65.87 46.63 -1.82
N LEU A 175 66.30 45.63 -2.59
CA LEU A 175 67.30 44.66 -2.17
C LEU A 175 68.69 45.02 -2.71
N THR A 176 69.72 44.66 -1.96
CA THR A 176 71.10 44.69 -2.46
C THR A 176 71.33 43.58 -3.49
N GLU A 177 72.31 43.74 -4.37
CA GLU A 177 72.61 42.75 -5.42
C GLU A 177 72.97 41.37 -4.82
N ASN A 178 73.63 41.35 -3.66
CA ASN A 178 73.95 40.12 -2.92
C ASN A 178 72.69 39.39 -2.40
N GLU A 179 71.69 40.13 -1.92
CA GLU A 179 70.41 39.56 -1.50
C GLU A 179 69.60 39.05 -2.69
N ARG A 180 69.64 39.77 -3.82
CA ARG A 180 69.00 39.38 -5.09
C ARG A 180 69.55 38.05 -5.62
N ILE A 181 70.87 37.86 -5.59
CA ILE A 181 71.54 36.59 -5.93
C ILE A 181 71.12 35.50 -4.93
N GLY A 182 71.07 35.82 -3.63
CA GLY A 182 70.63 34.89 -2.59
C GLY A 182 69.18 34.42 -2.76
N LEU A 183 68.28 35.31 -3.18
CA LEU A 183 66.88 35.00 -3.46
C LEU A 183 66.70 34.07 -4.65
N LYS A 184 67.51 34.21 -5.72
CA LYS A 184 67.41 33.38 -6.93
C LYS A 184 67.46 31.88 -6.61
N LYS A 185 68.18 31.46 -5.58
CA LYS A 185 68.22 30.07 -5.10
C LYS A 185 66.84 29.52 -4.67
N TYR A 186 65.95 30.37 -4.15
CA TYR A 186 64.62 29.99 -3.66
C TYR A 186 63.51 30.12 -4.72
N THR A 187 63.83 30.64 -5.91
CA THR A 187 62.87 30.77 -7.03
C THR A 187 62.76 29.52 -7.90
N LEU A 188 63.61 28.51 -7.67
CA LEU A 188 63.66 27.25 -8.42
C LEU A 188 62.70 26.21 -7.82
N SER A 189 61.91 25.56 -8.69
CA SER A 189 61.06 24.42 -8.32
C SER A 189 61.83 23.10 -8.42
N PRO A 190 61.68 22.16 -7.48
CA PRO A 190 62.35 20.85 -7.53
C PRO A 190 61.79 19.89 -8.60
N ASP A 191 60.65 20.20 -9.24
CA ASP A 191 59.91 19.30 -10.14
C ASP A 191 60.46 19.20 -11.58
N ASN A 192 61.76 18.91 -11.71
CA ASN A 192 62.35 17.99 -12.70
C ASN A 192 63.88 18.03 -12.64
N LYS A 193 64.54 16.88 -12.56
CA LYS A 193 66.03 16.76 -12.50
C LYS A 193 66.77 17.11 -13.81
N THR A 194 66.10 17.71 -14.80
CA THR A 194 66.64 17.91 -16.17
C THR A 194 66.34 19.27 -16.81
N ASN A 195 65.53 20.14 -16.18
CA ASN A 195 65.28 21.51 -16.67
C ASN A 195 65.01 22.46 -15.49
N GLU A 196 65.73 23.58 -15.43
CA GLU A 196 65.57 24.62 -14.40
C GLU A 196 64.21 25.34 -14.53
N LYS A 197 63.15 24.77 -13.96
CA LYS A 197 61.84 25.43 -13.87
C LYS A 197 61.77 26.34 -12.64
N TYR A 198 61.39 27.59 -12.86
CA TYR A 198 61.13 28.57 -11.80
C TYR A 198 59.68 28.51 -11.31
N TYR A 199 59.41 28.90 -10.06
CA TYR A 199 58.03 28.97 -9.52
C TYR A 199 57.13 29.95 -10.29
N CYS A 200 57.70 30.98 -10.93
CA CYS A 200 57.04 31.70 -12.01
C CYS A 200 57.59 31.24 -13.36
N SER A 201 56.74 30.60 -14.17
CA SER A 201 57.04 30.16 -15.54
C SER A 201 56.24 30.93 -16.62
N GLU A 202 55.53 31.98 -16.21
CA GLU A 202 54.74 32.83 -17.08
C GLU A 202 55.59 33.70 -18.02
N LYS A 203 55.01 34.11 -19.16
CA LYS A 203 55.72 34.88 -20.22
C LYS A 203 56.31 36.21 -19.75
N TYR A 204 55.75 36.81 -18.69
CA TYR A 204 56.23 38.07 -18.12
C TYR A 204 57.37 37.88 -17.10
N CYS A 205 57.65 36.65 -16.67
CA CYS A 205 58.70 36.35 -15.70
C CYS A 205 60.04 36.02 -16.35
N LYS A 206 61.12 36.47 -15.71
CA LYS A 206 62.49 36.11 -16.05
C LYS A 206 63.19 35.61 -14.78
N ASN A 207 63.65 34.36 -14.79
CA ASN A 207 64.31 33.72 -13.65
C ASN A 207 63.50 33.74 -12.33
N GLY A 208 62.17 33.69 -12.40
CA GLY A 208 61.28 33.80 -11.23
C GLY A 208 60.96 35.23 -10.75
N PHE A 209 61.48 36.26 -11.43
CA PHE A 209 61.22 37.67 -11.15
C PHE A 209 60.29 38.29 -12.21
N TYR A 210 59.42 39.21 -11.79
CA TYR A 210 58.74 40.17 -12.65
C TYR A 210 59.27 41.58 -12.37
N THR A 211 59.75 42.26 -13.42
CA THR A 211 60.29 43.63 -13.35
C THR A 211 59.49 44.53 -14.30
N PRO A 212 58.68 45.48 -13.78
CA PRO A 212 57.97 46.47 -14.60
C PRO A 212 58.91 47.35 -15.42
N ASP A 213 58.46 47.85 -16.57
CA ASP A 213 59.27 48.73 -17.42
C ASP A 213 59.79 49.99 -16.68
N LYS A 214 59.02 50.53 -15.73
CA LYS A 214 59.42 51.68 -14.90
C LYS A 214 60.55 51.42 -13.90
N CYS A 215 60.87 50.15 -13.64
CA CYS A 215 62.00 49.74 -12.81
C CYS A 215 63.31 49.61 -13.61
N ARG A 216 63.27 49.67 -14.96
CA ARG A 216 64.48 49.65 -15.78
C ARG A 216 65.28 50.95 -15.57
N GLY A 217 66.41 50.84 -14.88
CA GLY A 217 67.29 51.97 -14.56
C GLY A 217 66.91 52.77 -13.32
N ARG A 218 66.05 52.23 -12.43
CA ARG A 218 65.66 52.87 -11.15
C ARG A 218 65.63 51.84 -10.02
N SER A 219 65.92 52.25 -8.80
CA SER A 219 65.71 51.40 -7.61
C SER A 219 64.21 51.21 -7.38
N CYS A 220 63.76 49.95 -7.33
CA CYS A 220 62.39 49.56 -7.03
C CYS A 220 62.32 48.73 -5.75
N ALA A 221 61.16 48.76 -5.10
CA ALA A 221 60.85 47.85 -3.99
C ALA A 221 60.78 46.40 -4.50
N VAL A 222 61.05 45.42 -3.64
CA VAL A 222 60.91 43.99 -3.99
C VAL A 222 59.83 43.35 -3.13
N LEU A 223 58.77 42.86 -3.78
CA LEU A 223 57.68 42.13 -3.18
C LEU A 223 57.92 40.61 -3.29
N ILE A 224 58.03 39.93 -2.16
CA ILE A 224 58.25 38.48 -2.11
C ILE A 224 56.92 37.77 -1.86
N THR A 225 56.63 36.70 -2.60
CA THR A 225 55.35 35.97 -2.48
C THR A 225 55.47 34.48 -2.84
N THR A 226 54.37 33.72 -2.73
CA THR A 226 54.32 32.26 -2.85
C THR A 226 54.34 31.79 -4.31
N PHE A 227 53.20 31.35 -4.84
CA PHE A 227 53.03 30.78 -6.18
C PHE A 227 52.27 31.75 -7.09
N THR A 228 52.48 31.62 -8.40
CA THR A 228 51.84 32.50 -9.40
C THR A 228 50.35 32.28 -9.54
N GLY A 229 49.83 31.09 -9.21
CA GLY A 229 48.39 30.81 -9.23
C GLY A 229 47.64 31.74 -8.27
N ASP A 230 48.08 31.78 -7.02
CA ASP A 230 47.36 32.49 -5.95
C ASP A 230 47.61 33.99 -5.97
N THR A 231 48.81 34.42 -6.40
CA THR A 231 49.27 35.83 -6.26
C THR A 231 49.64 36.51 -7.58
N GLY A 232 49.48 35.85 -8.72
CA GLY A 232 49.78 36.40 -10.04
C GLY A 232 48.96 37.65 -10.40
N PHE A 233 47.80 37.85 -9.75
CA PHE A 233 46.96 39.05 -9.94
C PHE A 233 47.73 40.36 -9.67
N VAL A 234 48.72 40.34 -8.76
CA VAL A 234 49.51 41.51 -8.35
C VAL A 234 50.26 42.18 -9.51
N VAL A 235 50.55 41.44 -10.59
CA VAL A 235 51.19 41.98 -11.80
C VAL A 235 50.30 43.04 -12.45
N LYS A 236 49.00 42.75 -12.58
CA LYS A 236 48.01 43.67 -13.15
C LYS A 236 47.82 44.90 -12.27
N ASP A 237 47.84 44.72 -10.95
CA ASP A 237 47.78 45.82 -9.98
C ASP A 237 48.97 46.76 -10.13
N ILE A 238 50.20 46.21 -10.18
CA ILE A 238 51.44 46.99 -10.28
C ILE A 238 51.46 47.83 -11.56
N GLU A 239 51.04 47.26 -12.69
CA GLU A 239 50.89 47.99 -13.97
C GLU A 239 49.82 49.09 -13.88
N LYS A 240 48.60 48.73 -13.49
CA LYS A 240 47.44 49.65 -13.40
C LYS A 240 47.71 50.82 -12.44
N PHE A 241 48.20 50.51 -11.25
CA PHE A 241 48.50 51.50 -10.22
C PHE A 241 49.84 52.21 -10.44
N ASN A 242 50.64 51.82 -11.45
CA ASN A 242 51.93 52.42 -11.80
C ASN A 242 52.95 52.39 -10.63
N LEU A 243 53.14 51.21 -10.02
CA LEU A 243 54.02 51.02 -8.85
C LEU A 243 55.47 50.71 -9.23
N LEU A 244 56.41 51.15 -8.40
CA LEU A 244 57.86 50.88 -8.52
C LEU A 244 58.22 49.62 -7.72
N VAL A 245 57.67 48.48 -8.13
CA VAL A 245 57.75 47.20 -7.39
C VAL A 245 58.10 46.05 -8.33
N GLU A 246 59.19 45.35 -8.04
CA GLU A 246 59.48 44.03 -8.62
C GLU A 246 58.82 42.93 -7.80
N VAL A 247 58.44 41.81 -8.42
CA VAL A 247 57.80 40.68 -7.73
C VAL A 247 58.63 39.41 -7.87
N VAL A 248 58.73 38.64 -6.79
CA VAL A 248 59.53 37.41 -6.71
C VAL A 248 58.68 36.27 -6.14
N TRP A 249 58.50 35.21 -6.92
CA TRP A 249 57.82 34.00 -6.48
C TRP A 249 58.82 32.97 -5.96
N VAL A 250 58.74 32.66 -4.66
CA VAL A 250 59.63 31.71 -3.96
C VAL A 250 58.89 30.44 -3.50
N GLY A 251 57.63 30.28 -3.94
CA GLY A 251 56.81 29.09 -3.68
C GLY A 251 56.66 28.78 -2.18
N PRO A 252 56.92 27.54 -1.74
CA PRO A 252 56.76 27.13 -0.35
C PRO A 252 57.84 27.72 0.58
N HIS A 253 58.91 28.32 0.03
CA HIS A 253 60.03 28.84 0.81
C HIS A 253 59.80 30.23 1.38
N LEU A 254 58.64 30.87 1.16
CA LEU A 254 58.35 32.24 1.60
C LEU A 254 58.70 32.48 3.08
N ARG A 255 58.32 31.56 3.97
CA ARG A 255 58.64 31.64 5.41
C ARG A 255 60.15 31.58 5.67
N THR A 256 60.86 30.65 5.03
CA THR A 256 62.32 30.51 5.15
C THR A 256 63.06 31.72 4.58
N VAL A 257 62.54 32.32 3.51
CA VAL A 257 63.09 33.52 2.89
C VAL A 257 62.93 34.73 3.82
N ILE A 258 61.71 34.96 4.35
CA ILE A 258 61.44 36.07 5.27
C ILE A 258 62.28 35.94 6.56
N SER A 259 62.36 34.75 7.16
CA SER A 259 63.15 34.57 8.39
C SER A 259 64.66 34.75 8.15
N ASN A 260 65.20 34.24 7.04
CA ASN A 260 66.60 34.44 6.68
C ASN A 260 66.93 35.90 6.41
N LEU A 261 66.08 36.63 5.69
CA LEU A 261 66.33 38.04 5.37
C LEU A 261 66.11 38.95 6.59
N LYS A 262 65.13 38.65 7.46
CA LYS A 262 64.94 39.33 8.76
C LYS A 262 66.19 39.29 9.66
N SER A 263 67.00 38.23 9.57
CA SER A 263 68.27 38.13 10.32
C SER A 263 69.36 39.09 9.81
N ARG A 264 69.26 39.57 8.55
CA ARG A 264 70.25 40.40 7.87
C ARG A 264 69.83 41.87 7.77
N SER A 265 68.55 42.16 7.55
CA SER A 265 68.02 43.54 7.40
C SER A 265 68.17 44.44 8.65
N ARG A 266 68.67 43.93 9.78
CA ARG A 266 68.96 44.74 10.98
C ARG A 266 70.18 45.66 10.84
N VAL A 267 71.01 45.51 9.81
CA VAL A 267 72.31 46.21 9.68
C VAL A 267 72.24 47.44 8.75
N ASP A 268 71.58 47.33 7.60
CA ASP A 268 71.70 48.33 6.50
C ASP A 268 70.45 49.21 6.26
N GLY A 269 69.42 49.10 7.09
CA GLY A 269 68.21 49.95 7.00
C GLY A 269 67.25 49.64 5.85
N THR A 270 67.55 48.65 5.01
CA THR A 270 66.61 48.05 4.04
C THR A 270 65.50 47.27 4.75
N SER A 271 64.32 47.18 4.15
CA SER A 271 63.20 46.39 4.71
C SER A 271 62.42 45.61 3.67
N LEU A 272 61.76 44.55 4.13
CA LEU A 272 61.08 43.58 3.27
C LEU A 272 59.62 43.95 3.07
N VAL A 273 59.09 43.65 1.89
CA VAL A 273 57.64 43.61 1.64
C VAL A 273 57.31 42.20 1.17
N PHE A 274 56.27 41.59 1.73
CA PHE A 274 55.77 40.30 1.27
C PHE A 274 54.25 40.31 1.09
N LEU A 275 53.77 39.56 0.10
CA LEU A 275 52.35 39.35 -0.17
C LEU A 275 51.97 37.94 0.27
N THR A 276 51.01 37.85 1.17
CA THR A 276 50.38 36.60 1.64
C THR A 276 48.95 36.88 2.09
N HIS A 277 48.20 35.82 2.41
CA HIS A 277 46.88 35.90 3.01
C HIS A 277 46.93 36.00 4.55
N THR A 278 45.87 36.52 5.14
CA THR A 278 45.53 36.40 6.57
C THR A 278 44.19 35.68 6.68
N PRO A 279 44.02 34.68 7.57
CA PRO A 279 45.00 34.17 8.53
C PRO A 279 46.07 33.26 7.89
N SER A 280 47.35 33.49 8.21
CA SER A 280 48.44 32.57 7.84
C SER A 280 49.51 32.50 8.91
N VAL A 281 50.37 31.49 8.79
CA VAL A 281 51.53 31.23 9.68
C VAL A 281 52.49 32.43 9.79
N LEU A 282 52.45 33.37 8.83
CA LEU A 282 53.29 34.58 8.81
C LEU A 282 52.59 35.84 9.35
N THR A 283 51.26 35.86 9.36
CA THR A 283 50.46 37.08 9.63
C THR A 283 49.69 37.04 10.96
N LEU A 284 49.57 35.87 11.59
CA LEU A 284 48.95 35.71 12.90
C LEU A 284 49.83 36.25 14.05
N GLY A 285 51.13 36.45 13.82
CA GLY A 285 52.08 37.07 14.77
C GLY A 285 52.10 38.60 14.71
N SER A 286 52.38 39.25 15.84
CA SER A 286 52.20 40.70 16.05
C SER A 286 53.30 41.63 15.47
N GLU A 287 54.19 41.11 14.61
CA GLU A 287 55.42 41.76 14.14
C GLU A 287 55.31 42.51 12.79
N HIS A 288 54.21 42.35 12.07
CA HIS A 288 54.01 42.94 10.73
C HIS A 288 52.73 43.78 10.69
N ALA A 289 52.72 44.79 9.82
CA ALA A 289 51.57 45.65 9.55
C ALA A 289 51.11 45.47 8.10
N SER A 290 49.79 45.48 7.88
CA SER A 290 49.17 45.37 6.55
C SER A 290 49.10 46.72 5.86
N VAL A 291 49.61 46.81 4.62
CA VAL A 291 49.41 47.96 3.75
C VAL A 291 47.96 47.96 3.25
N SER A 292 47.30 49.11 3.39
CA SER A 292 45.95 49.36 2.93
C SER A 292 45.91 49.63 1.42
N PHE A 293 44.93 49.03 0.75
CA PHE A 293 44.57 49.23 -0.65
C PHE A 293 43.11 49.73 -0.72
N PRO A 294 42.69 50.37 -1.83
CA PRO A 294 41.31 50.86 -1.95
C PRO A 294 40.28 49.72 -1.86
N PRO A 295 39.12 49.92 -1.20
CA PRO A 295 38.03 48.96 -1.22
C PRO A 295 37.42 48.83 -2.63
N CYS A 296 36.65 47.77 -2.86
CA CYS A 296 35.88 47.64 -4.10
C CYS A 296 34.51 48.32 -4.02
N ASP A 297 34.25 49.22 -4.97
CA ASP A 297 32.96 49.86 -5.20
C ASP A 297 32.12 49.06 -6.23
N GLU A 298 30.80 48.97 -6.00
CA GLU A 298 29.84 48.14 -6.77
C GLU A 298 29.77 48.45 -8.29
N TYR A 299 30.29 49.59 -8.74
CA TYR A 299 30.12 50.09 -10.11
C TYR A 299 31.40 50.08 -10.96
N SER A 300 32.49 49.40 -10.54
CA SER A 300 33.73 49.34 -11.32
C SER A 300 34.17 47.91 -11.68
N ASN A 301 34.17 47.59 -12.99
CA ASN A 301 34.68 46.34 -13.57
C ASN A 301 36.22 46.24 -13.48
N ASN A 302 36.80 46.27 -12.27
CA ASN A 302 38.14 46.86 -12.13
C ASN A 302 39.12 46.24 -11.10
N VAL A 303 39.34 44.92 -11.19
CA VAL A 303 40.64 44.23 -10.93
C VAL A 303 41.16 44.18 -9.47
N SER A 304 40.82 45.10 -8.56
CA SER A 304 41.49 45.21 -7.24
C SER A 304 40.79 44.54 -6.05
N CYS A 305 39.78 43.68 -6.27
CA CYS A 305 38.99 43.12 -5.15
C CYS A 305 39.73 42.05 -4.33
N HIS A 306 40.89 41.57 -4.80
CA HIS A 306 41.72 40.58 -4.09
C HIS A 306 42.19 41.04 -2.69
N TYR A 307 42.28 42.34 -2.41
CA TYR A 307 42.62 42.89 -1.09
C TYR A 307 41.42 43.16 -0.18
N SER A 308 40.19 42.96 -0.68
CA SER A 308 38.97 43.15 0.10
C SER A 308 38.75 42.01 1.10
N SER A 309 37.80 42.20 2.00
CA SER A 309 37.42 41.19 2.99
C SER A 309 36.73 39.99 2.33
N VAL A 310 37.31 38.80 2.45
CA VAL A 310 36.83 37.52 1.88
C VAL A 310 36.24 36.67 2.99
N ARG A 311 35.03 36.12 2.79
CA ARG A 311 34.38 35.29 3.81
C ARG A 311 35.01 33.90 3.84
N LEU A 312 35.36 33.41 5.03
CA LEU A 312 35.85 32.04 5.24
C LEU A 312 34.65 31.16 5.62
N VAL A 313 34.14 30.43 4.64
CA VAL A 313 32.84 29.75 4.70
C VAL A 313 33.00 28.23 4.69
N LYS A 314 32.17 27.58 5.50
CA LYS A 314 32.03 26.12 5.57
C LYS A 314 31.02 25.68 4.51
N LEU A 315 31.39 24.76 3.62
CA LEU A 315 30.49 24.16 2.63
C LEU A 315 30.30 22.66 2.90
N ALA A 316 29.08 22.18 2.73
CA ALA A 316 28.72 20.77 2.87
C ALA A 316 27.83 20.28 1.72
N TRP A 317 27.92 18.99 1.42
CA TRP A 317 26.99 18.28 0.57
C TRP A 317 25.57 18.31 1.16
N SER A 318 24.56 18.62 0.35
CA SER A 318 23.18 18.88 0.79
C SER A 318 22.54 17.72 1.55
N HIS A 319 22.82 16.48 1.14
CA HIS A 319 22.26 15.28 1.75
C HIS A 319 22.84 14.98 3.14
N LEU A 320 23.93 15.63 3.56
CA LEU A 320 24.48 15.47 4.91
C LEU A 320 23.48 15.92 6.00
N VAL A 321 22.59 16.87 5.67
CA VAL A 321 21.47 17.33 6.52
C VAL A 321 20.58 16.18 6.97
N THR A 322 20.37 15.17 6.12
CA THR A 322 19.54 13.99 6.42
C THR A 322 20.36 12.75 6.75
N ALA A 323 21.51 12.57 6.10
CA ALA A 323 22.35 11.36 6.23
C ALA A 323 23.22 11.36 7.51
N ALA A 324 23.55 12.53 8.06
CA ALA A 324 24.39 12.69 9.25
C ALA A 324 24.07 13.99 10.01
N ARG A 325 22.78 14.21 10.33
CA ARG A 325 22.29 15.44 10.97
C ARG A 325 23.15 15.95 12.16
N PRO A 326 23.57 15.11 13.13
CA PRO A 326 24.46 15.55 14.22
C PRO A 326 25.80 16.13 13.76
N ALA A 327 26.36 15.62 12.65
CA ALA A 327 27.61 16.14 12.09
C ALA A 327 27.38 17.47 11.33
N TYR A 328 26.24 17.59 10.64
CA TYR A 328 25.85 18.83 9.96
C TYR A 328 25.55 19.98 10.96
N GLU A 329 24.85 19.70 12.06
CA GLU A 329 24.57 20.70 13.10
C GLU A 329 25.85 21.13 13.83
N ALA A 330 26.75 20.19 14.13
CA ALA A 330 28.06 20.53 14.67
C ALA A 330 28.89 21.37 13.69
N LEU A 331 28.84 21.06 12.39
CA LEU A 331 29.48 21.87 11.35
C LEU A 331 28.93 23.30 11.31
N GLN A 332 27.61 23.48 11.46
CA GLN A 332 27.01 24.82 11.54
C GLN A 332 27.49 25.58 12.79
N LYS A 333 27.51 24.93 13.96
CA LYS A 333 27.93 25.51 15.24
C LYS A 333 29.46 25.72 15.37
N MET A 334 30.28 25.03 14.56
CA MET A 334 31.74 25.14 14.62
C MET A 334 32.23 26.52 14.14
N GLU A 335 32.66 27.35 15.07
CA GLU A 335 33.35 28.62 14.81
C GLU A 335 34.62 28.68 15.66
N LEU A 336 35.65 29.35 15.15
CA LEU A 336 36.96 29.49 15.76
C LEU A 336 37.41 30.95 15.68
N THR A 337 37.94 31.48 16.78
CA THR A 337 38.39 32.87 16.90
C THR A 337 39.77 33.08 16.26
N THR A 338 40.17 34.34 16.09
CA THR A 338 41.53 34.69 15.64
C THR A 338 42.61 34.17 16.59
N ASP A 339 42.30 34.03 17.89
CA ASP A 339 43.25 33.56 18.89
C ASP A 339 43.38 32.02 18.85
N ASP A 340 42.30 31.29 18.61
CA ASP A 340 42.36 29.84 18.34
C ASP A 340 43.26 29.51 17.15
N TYR A 341 43.20 30.33 16.09
CA TYR A 341 44.08 30.23 14.93
C TYR A 341 45.55 30.50 15.27
N LYS A 342 45.86 31.43 16.19
CA LYS A 342 47.22 31.66 16.68
C LYS A 342 47.72 30.45 17.46
N ASP A 343 46.93 29.98 18.42
CA ASP A 343 47.24 28.84 19.28
C ASP A 343 47.57 27.57 18.48
N LEU A 344 46.72 27.21 17.51
CA LEU A 344 46.94 26.07 16.62
C LEU A 344 48.22 26.23 15.79
N VAL A 345 48.52 27.44 15.33
CA VAL A 345 49.73 27.72 14.54
C VAL A 345 50.99 27.69 15.41
N GLU A 346 50.99 28.29 16.60
CA GLU A 346 52.13 28.28 17.52
C GLU A 346 52.48 26.87 17.97
N ASP A 347 51.49 26.04 18.36
CA ASP A 347 51.71 24.62 18.68
C ASP A 347 52.28 23.84 17.48
N TYR A 348 51.82 24.15 16.25
CA TYR A 348 52.36 23.58 15.02
C TYR A 348 53.79 24.01 14.73
N LEU A 349 54.18 25.26 15.05
CA LEU A 349 55.57 25.71 14.92
C LEU A 349 56.54 24.94 15.82
N ASN A 350 56.06 24.46 16.97
CA ASN A 350 56.84 23.72 17.95
C ASN A 350 56.88 22.21 17.67
N THR A 351 55.76 21.62 17.22
CA THR A 351 55.57 20.15 17.20
C THR A 351 55.59 19.54 15.80
N ALA A 352 55.27 20.31 14.75
CA ALA A 352 55.15 19.92 13.34
C ALA A 352 54.17 18.77 12.98
N ASP A 353 53.73 17.94 13.92
CA ASP A 353 52.65 16.95 13.74
C ASP A 353 51.26 17.59 13.94
N MET A 354 50.49 17.67 12.86
CA MET A 354 49.16 18.30 12.86
C MET A 354 48.12 17.53 13.67
N ALA A 355 48.19 16.19 13.72
CA ALA A 355 47.22 15.39 14.47
C ALA A 355 47.45 15.53 15.98
N GLN A 356 48.73 15.53 16.39
CA GLN A 356 49.11 15.78 17.79
C GLN A 356 48.75 17.21 18.23
N VAL A 357 48.95 18.22 17.38
CA VAL A 357 48.58 19.62 17.66
C VAL A 357 47.06 19.76 17.83
N ALA A 358 46.25 19.25 16.90
CA ALA A 358 44.80 19.28 17.00
C ALA A 358 44.31 18.56 18.29
N CYS A 359 44.92 17.41 18.61
CA CYS A 359 44.61 16.67 19.83
C CYS A 359 44.96 17.44 21.12
N ASN A 360 46.12 18.12 21.15
CA ASN A 360 46.52 18.94 22.29
C ASN A 360 45.60 20.15 22.47
N TRP A 361 45.25 20.83 21.37
CA TRP A 361 44.32 21.96 21.40
C TRP A 361 42.93 21.56 21.92
N MET A 362 42.38 20.45 21.43
CA MET A 362 41.10 19.89 21.91
C MET A 362 41.12 19.55 23.41
N LYS A 363 42.26 19.07 23.94
CA LYS A 363 42.43 18.82 25.38
C LYS A 363 42.45 20.11 26.21
N ARG A 364 43.16 21.14 25.74
CA ARG A 364 43.23 22.45 26.43
C ARG A 364 41.85 23.11 26.51
N HIS A 365 41.04 22.98 25.47
CA HIS A 365 39.70 23.60 25.36
C HIS A 365 38.54 22.67 25.77
N ASN A 366 38.80 21.63 26.58
CA ASN A 366 37.74 20.76 27.10
C ASN A 366 37.02 21.35 28.32
N ASP A 367 37.73 22.09 29.18
CA ASP A 367 37.23 22.54 30.49
C ASP A 367 36.94 24.04 30.60
N THR A 368 37.00 24.77 29.47
CA THR A 368 36.68 26.20 29.37
C THR A 368 35.19 26.45 29.09
N PHE A 369 34.70 27.64 29.45
CA PHE A 369 33.33 28.08 29.12
C PHE A 369 33.13 28.21 27.60
N ASP A 370 34.18 28.68 26.91
CA ASP A 370 34.32 28.71 25.46
C ASP A 370 35.00 27.42 24.95
N SER A 371 34.33 26.28 25.20
CA SER A 371 34.81 24.96 24.77
C SER A 371 34.11 24.47 23.50
N TRP A 372 34.76 23.55 22.78
CA TRP A 372 34.16 22.81 21.64
C TRP A 372 32.87 22.06 22.00
N ARG A 373 32.52 21.95 23.29
CA ARG A 373 31.20 21.47 23.77
C ARG A 373 30.04 22.32 23.23
N GLN A 374 30.27 23.60 22.94
CA GLN A 374 29.26 24.46 22.28
C GLN A 374 28.88 23.96 20.87
N TRP A 375 29.73 23.16 20.21
CA TRP A 375 29.44 22.55 18.92
C TRP A 375 28.57 21.29 19.03
N MET A 376 28.21 20.84 20.24
CA MET A 376 27.34 19.67 20.40
C MET A 376 25.92 19.93 19.83
N PRO A 377 25.31 18.95 19.16
CA PRO A 377 23.87 18.97 18.86
C PRO A 377 23.06 18.92 20.17
N SER A 378 21.83 19.42 20.14
CA SER A 378 20.99 19.56 21.35
C SER A 378 20.25 18.25 21.66
N ASP A 379 20.03 17.90 22.93
CA ASP A 379 19.33 16.66 23.31
C ASP A 379 17.87 16.58 22.79
N ASP A 380 17.26 17.73 22.45
CA ASP A 380 15.93 17.80 21.82
C ASP A 380 15.92 17.44 20.31
N GLU A 381 17.10 17.29 19.68
CA GLU A 381 17.28 17.17 18.22
C GLU A 381 17.44 15.72 17.72
N ARG A 382 16.97 14.75 18.50
CA ARG A 382 16.87 13.33 18.10
C ARG A 382 16.20 13.15 16.74
N ASN A 383 16.64 12.14 15.98
CA ASN A 383 16.16 11.85 14.64
C ASN A 383 14.66 11.49 14.64
N GLU A 384 13.86 12.21 13.86
CA GLU A 384 12.40 11.99 13.81
C GLU A 384 12.02 10.80 12.94
N LEU A 385 11.28 9.87 13.53
CA LEU A 385 10.64 8.73 12.85
C LEU A 385 9.12 8.82 13.01
N TYR A 386 8.39 8.49 11.97
CA TYR A 386 6.95 8.67 11.89
C TYR A 386 6.19 7.34 11.92
N ILE A 387 5.06 7.30 12.62
CA ILE A 387 4.05 6.26 12.49
C ILE A 387 2.83 6.91 11.81
N GLY A 388 2.36 6.36 10.70
CA GLY A 388 1.16 6.84 10.01
C GLY A 388 -0.09 6.37 10.75
N GLY A 389 -0.90 7.26 11.32
CA GLY A 389 -2.04 6.89 12.15
C GLY A 389 -3.37 7.18 11.47
N ILE A 390 -4.08 6.12 11.08
CA ILE A 390 -5.36 6.21 10.36
C ILE A 390 -6.50 5.86 11.33
N PHE A 391 -7.20 6.88 11.81
CA PHE A 391 -8.25 6.79 12.83
C PHE A 391 -9.62 7.23 12.26
N PRO A 392 -10.77 6.73 12.75
CA PRO A 392 -12.08 7.19 12.31
C PRO A 392 -12.48 8.46 13.08
N LEU A 393 -11.92 9.62 12.72
CA LEU A 393 -12.05 10.87 13.49
C LEU A 393 -13.42 11.54 13.30
N THR A 394 -14.01 11.41 12.11
CA THR A 394 -15.41 11.76 11.84
C THR A 394 -16.23 10.50 11.60
N THR A 395 -17.35 10.38 12.32
CA THR A 395 -18.31 9.27 12.17
C THR A 395 -19.72 9.84 12.11
N ASN A 396 -20.51 9.37 11.15
CA ASN A 396 -21.94 9.66 11.06
C ASN A 396 -22.70 8.85 12.13
N GLU A 397 -22.73 9.34 13.38
CA GLU A 397 -23.63 9.02 14.52
C GLU A 397 -23.90 7.55 14.91
N THR A 398 -23.39 6.55 14.19
CA THR A 398 -23.82 5.13 14.24
C THR A 398 -22.72 4.16 14.65
N ASN A 399 -21.48 4.64 14.82
CA ASN A 399 -20.32 3.81 15.16
C ASN A 399 -19.81 4.18 16.56
N SER A 400 -20.00 3.27 17.53
CA SER A 400 -19.68 3.43 18.97
C SER A 400 -18.22 3.74 19.34
N TYR A 401 -17.31 3.85 18.38
CA TYR A 401 -15.89 4.08 18.65
C TYR A 401 -15.66 5.56 18.99
N THR A 402 -15.41 5.85 20.27
CA THR A 402 -14.88 7.15 20.73
C THR A 402 -13.45 7.35 20.23
N ALA A 403 -13.28 7.60 18.94
CA ALA A 403 -11.98 7.61 18.25
C ALA A 403 -10.97 8.60 18.86
N ARG A 404 -11.47 9.71 19.43
CA ARG A 404 -10.66 10.67 20.22
C ARG A 404 -9.92 9.99 21.38
N GLY A 405 -10.54 9.02 22.06
CA GLY A 405 -9.87 8.24 23.12
C GLY A 405 -8.74 7.36 22.58
N ILE A 406 -8.96 6.70 21.44
CA ILE A 406 -7.94 5.88 20.77
C ILE A 406 -6.70 6.72 20.42
N VAL A 407 -6.91 7.92 19.87
CA VAL A 407 -5.83 8.89 19.57
C VAL A 407 -5.10 9.33 20.84
N VAL A 408 -5.82 9.71 21.90
CA VAL A 408 -5.20 10.09 23.20
C VAL A 408 -4.33 8.96 23.75
N SER A 409 -4.79 7.71 23.64
CA SER A 409 -4.02 6.54 24.07
C SER A 409 -2.75 6.35 23.22
N ALA A 410 -2.85 6.41 21.89
CA ALA A 410 -1.69 6.29 21.01
C ALA A 410 -0.66 7.40 21.26
N LEU A 411 -1.09 8.64 21.52
CA LEU A 411 -0.22 9.76 21.90
C LEU A 411 0.44 9.56 23.27
N MET A 412 -0.28 9.03 24.27
CA MET A 412 0.31 8.67 25.56
C MET A 412 1.45 7.66 25.40
N ALA A 413 1.31 6.67 24.51
CA ALA A 413 2.39 5.71 24.23
C ALA A 413 3.62 6.39 23.63
N ILE A 414 3.43 7.28 22.64
CA ILE A 414 4.51 8.06 22.02
C ILE A 414 5.26 8.90 23.06
N GLU A 415 4.55 9.56 23.98
CA GLU A 415 5.18 10.31 25.08
C GLU A 415 5.95 9.42 26.06
N ALA A 416 5.39 8.26 26.43
CA ALA A 416 6.04 7.30 27.32
C ALA A 416 7.32 6.69 26.71
N ILE A 417 7.30 6.40 25.41
CA ILE A 417 8.48 5.91 24.68
C ILE A 417 9.51 7.03 24.53
N ASN A 418 9.11 8.24 24.11
CA ASN A 418 10.05 9.34 23.90
C ASN A 418 10.71 9.84 25.20
N SER A 419 10.08 9.66 26.36
CA SER A 419 10.66 9.99 27.68
C SER A 419 11.54 8.87 28.27
N ASN A 420 11.58 7.68 27.64
CA ASN A 420 12.39 6.55 28.10
C ASN A 420 13.81 6.60 27.52
N THR A 421 14.83 6.61 28.39
CA THR A 421 16.25 6.69 28.00
C THR A 421 16.89 5.33 27.65
N GLN A 422 16.14 4.23 27.68
CA GLN A 422 16.64 2.88 27.37
C GLN A 422 16.27 2.40 25.95
N ILE A 423 15.25 3.02 25.34
CA ILE A 423 14.60 2.61 24.10
C ILE A 423 14.69 3.78 23.11
N LEU A 424 15.11 3.53 21.87
CA LEU A 424 15.20 4.55 20.81
C LEU A 424 15.99 5.81 21.22
N ARG A 425 17.15 5.64 21.85
CA ARG A 425 17.97 6.73 22.43
C ARG A 425 18.20 7.91 21.49
N ASP A 426 18.63 7.66 20.26
CA ASP A 426 18.96 8.70 19.27
C ASP A 426 17.75 9.14 18.42
N TYR A 427 16.56 8.61 18.68
CA TYR A 427 15.36 8.79 17.85
C TYR A 427 14.16 9.31 18.64
N LYS A 428 13.24 9.98 17.95
CA LYS A 428 11.99 10.52 18.50
C LYS A 428 10.82 10.08 17.62
N LEU A 429 9.90 9.29 18.17
CA LEU A 429 8.71 8.86 17.45
C LEU A 429 7.70 10.01 17.39
N LYS A 430 7.05 10.18 16.24
CA LYS A 430 5.89 11.05 16.04
C LYS A 430 4.77 10.26 15.37
N LEU A 431 3.54 10.52 15.82
CA LEU A 431 2.33 9.96 15.21
C LEU A 431 1.73 10.98 14.25
N LEU A 432 1.52 10.59 12.99
CA LEU A 432 0.69 11.32 12.05
C LEU A 432 -0.78 10.96 12.34
N LEU A 433 -1.69 11.92 12.18
CA LEU A 433 -3.10 11.78 12.55
C LEU A 433 -3.98 12.14 11.36
N ASP A 434 -4.55 11.13 10.72
CA ASP A 434 -5.40 11.28 9.55
C ASP A 434 -6.72 10.52 9.72
N ASP A 435 -7.78 11.06 9.12
CA ASP A 435 -9.13 10.51 9.22
C ASP A 435 -9.40 9.48 8.11
N GLY A 436 -9.56 8.22 8.50
CA GLY A 436 -9.93 7.15 7.57
C GLY A 436 -11.43 7.04 7.29
N GLN A 437 -12.30 7.72 8.06
CA GLN A 437 -13.77 7.72 7.94
C GLN A 437 -14.45 6.33 7.90
N CYS A 438 -13.71 5.26 8.19
CA CYS A 438 -14.04 3.88 7.86
C CYS A 438 -14.46 3.62 6.39
N GLN A 439 -13.96 4.44 5.45
CA GLN A 439 -14.17 4.29 4.02
C GLN A 439 -12.88 3.78 3.33
N SER A 440 -12.99 2.78 2.46
CA SER A 440 -11.81 2.09 1.91
C SER A 440 -11.00 2.96 0.94
N ASP A 441 -11.68 3.79 0.15
CA ASP A 441 -11.08 4.76 -0.75
C ASP A 441 -10.37 5.90 0.01
N VAL A 442 -10.96 6.41 1.09
CA VAL A 442 -10.34 7.40 1.98
C VAL A 442 -9.06 6.84 2.62
N VAL A 443 -9.14 5.64 3.22
CA VAL A 443 -7.96 4.96 3.81
C VAL A 443 -6.86 4.73 2.77
N MET A 444 -7.21 4.28 1.57
CA MET A 444 -6.23 4.06 0.51
C MET A 444 -5.59 5.36 0.03
N LYS A 445 -6.36 6.45 -0.06
CA LYS A 445 -5.83 7.79 -0.35
C LYS A 445 -4.82 8.24 0.72
N THR A 446 -5.18 8.18 2.01
CA THR A 446 -4.29 8.54 3.12
C THR A 446 -2.98 7.74 3.10
N PHE A 447 -3.04 6.45 2.77
CA PHE A 447 -1.85 5.63 2.63
C PHE A 447 -0.96 6.05 1.45
N ILE A 448 -1.55 6.38 0.30
CA ILE A 448 -0.83 6.92 -0.86
C ILE A 448 -0.20 8.28 -0.50
N ASP A 449 -0.92 9.15 0.20
CA ASP A 449 -0.41 10.45 0.65
C ASP A 449 0.84 10.26 1.55
N TYR A 450 0.86 9.29 2.47
CA TYR A 450 2.05 8.96 3.27
C TYR A 450 3.25 8.46 2.45
N ILE A 451 3.03 7.78 1.32
CA ILE A 451 4.10 7.30 0.42
C ILE A 451 4.64 8.45 -0.43
N LEU A 452 3.77 9.36 -0.90
CA LEU A 452 4.16 10.50 -1.74
C LEU A 452 4.83 11.63 -0.95
N MET A 453 4.67 11.66 0.38
CA MET A 453 5.38 12.61 1.23
C MET A 453 6.89 12.35 1.29
N ASN A 454 7.68 13.44 1.35
CA ASN A 454 9.15 13.43 1.55
C ASN A 454 9.58 13.02 2.99
N ARG A 455 8.87 12.02 3.54
CA ARG A 455 9.02 11.44 4.88
C ARG A 455 8.85 9.91 4.86
N TYR A 456 8.51 9.32 3.72
CA TYR A 456 8.30 7.88 3.57
C TYR A 456 9.51 7.05 4.04
N ASP A 457 10.75 7.46 3.73
CA ASP A 457 11.97 6.76 4.22
C ASP A 457 12.11 6.74 5.76
N ARG A 458 11.36 7.57 6.48
CA ARG A 458 11.29 7.67 7.94
C ARG A 458 9.98 7.13 8.52
N LEU A 459 9.14 6.48 7.71
CA LEU A 459 7.87 5.90 8.12
C LEU A 459 8.09 4.48 8.66
N VAL A 460 7.94 4.31 9.98
CA VAL A 460 8.08 3.02 10.66
C VAL A 460 6.99 2.03 10.23
N GLY A 461 5.77 2.53 10.01
CA GLY A 461 4.62 1.72 9.60
C GLY A 461 3.31 2.46 9.79
N ILE A 462 2.21 1.75 9.54
CA ILE A 462 0.84 2.27 9.71
C ILE A 462 0.21 1.69 10.99
N LEU A 463 -0.42 2.56 11.78
CA LEU A 463 -1.28 2.22 12.91
C LEU A 463 -2.74 2.39 12.46
N GLY A 464 -3.50 1.30 12.49
CA GLY A 464 -4.84 1.22 11.90
C GLY A 464 -4.84 0.66 10.47
N PRO A 465 -5.94 0.84 9.70
CA PRO A 465 -7.17 1.51 10.08
C PRO A 465 -8.00 0.70 11.09
N ALA A 466 -9.04 1.33 11.63
CA ALA A 466 -9.90 0.74 12.65
C ALA A 466 -10.88 -0.33 12.14
N CYS A 467 -11.55 -0.06 11.02
CA CYS A 467 -12.66 -0.88 10.53
C CYS A 467 -12.17 -2.07 9.68
N SER A 468 -12.65 -3.28 9.97
CA SER A 468 -12.18 -4.52 9.33
C SER A 468 -12.27 -4.51 7.80
N ASP A 469 -13.27 -3.82 7.22
CA ASP A 469 -13.47 -3.77 5.78
C ASP A 469 -12.39 -2.94 5.05
N THR A 470 -11.86 -1.90 5.68
CA THR A 470 -10.82 -1.03 5.11
C THR A 470 -9.40 -1.54 5.32
N VAL A 471 -9.20 -2.49 6.25
CA VAL A 471 -7.89 -3.12 6.49
C VAL A 471 -7.45 -4.01 5.32
N GLU A 472 -8.36 -4.77 4.71
CA GLU A 472 -7.97 -5.76 3.69
C GLU A 472 -7.35 -5.14 2.41
N PRO A 473 -7.92 -4.06 1.82
CA PRO A 473 -7.26 -3.36 0.71
C PRO A 473 -5.86 -2.86 1.10
N LEU A 474 -5.73 -2.22 2.26
CA LEU A 474 -4.46 -1.67 2.73
C LEU A 474 -3.41 -2.77 2.95
N ALA A 475 -3.77 -3.85 3.64
CA ALA A 475 -2.88 -5.00 3.87
C ALA A 475 -2.50 -5.70 2.56
N GLY A 476 -3.39 -5.73 1.57
CA GLY A 476 -3.13 -6.27 0.24
C GLY A 476 -2.12 -5.45 -0.55
N VAL A 477 -2.14 -4.12 -0.40
CA VAL A 477 -1.24 -3.19 -1.08
C VAL A 477 0.08 -2.99 -0.33
N SER A 478 0.10 -3.07 1.00
CA SER A 478 1.31 -2.80 1.82
C SER A 478 2.50 -3.70 1.49
N LYS A 479 2.27 -4.90 0.94
CA LYS A 479 3.33 -5.81 0.45
C LYS A 479 4.16 -5.22 -0.70
N HIS A 480 3.55 -4.38 -1.54
CA HIS A 480 4.24 -3.75 -2.67
C HIS A 480 5.12 -2.58 -2.21
N PHE A 481 4.70 -1.88 -1.16
CA PHE A 481 5.43 -0.78 -0.53
C PHE A 481 6.28 -1.20 0.67
N ARG A 482 6.35 -2.50 0.99
CA ARG A 482 7.16 -3.03 2.12
C ARG A 482 6.93 -2.24 3.41
N THR A 483 5.66 -1.89 3.67
CA THR A 483 5.25 -1.12 4.84
C THR A 483 4.54 -2.06 5.82
N VAL A 484 4.95 -2.03 7.08
CA VAL A 484 4.27 -2.79 8.14
C VAL A 484 2.98 -2.08 8.52
N VAL A 485 1.92 -2.86 8.78
CA VAL A 485 0.61 -2.37 9.20
C VAL A 485 0.21 -3.11 10.48
N ILE A 486 -0.08 -2.38 11.56
CA ILE A 486 -0.62 -2.92 12.82
C ILE A 486 -2.01 -2.32 13.04
N SER A 487 -3.07 -3.13 12.91
CA SER A 487 -4.43 -2.70 13.28
C SER A 487 -4.72 -2.96 14.76
N TYR A 488 -5.45 -2.04 15.39
CA TYR A 488 -5.78 -2.08 16.83
C TYR A 488 -7.24 -2.50 17.11
N SER A 489 -8.10 -2.61 16.09
CA SER A 489 -9.55 -2.92 16.29
C SER A 489 -10.20 -3.78 15.20
N ALA A 490 -9.44 -4.27 14.21
CA ALA A 490 -10.01 -5.14 13.17
C ALA A 490 -10.05 -6.61 13.61
N GLU A 491 -11.25 -7.10 13.93
CA GLU A 491 -11.49 -8.44 14.50
C GLU A 491 -11.76 -9.54 13.45
N GLY A 492 -12.01 -9.17 12.18
CA GLY A 492 -12.43 -10.07 11.10
C GLY A 492 -11.45 -11.23 10.79
N SER A 493 -11.96 -12.32 10.21
CA SER A 493 -11.27 -13.63 10.21
C SER A 493 -10.35 -13.94 9.00
N ILE A 494 -10.15 -13.01 8.07
CA ILE A 494 -9.54 -13.27 6.74
C ILE A 494 -8.10 -12.75 6.60
N PHE A 495 -7.20 -13.09 7.53
CA PHE A 495 -5.78 -12.69 7.42
C PHE A 495 -4.83 -13.89 7.58
N SER A 496 -4.41 -14.49 6.45
CA SER A 496 -3.26 -15.41 6.42
C SER A 496 -1.95 -14.64 6.18
N ARG A 497 -0.87 -15.09 6.83
CA ARG A 497 0.49 -14.58 6.63
C ARG A 497 0.96 -14.73 5.17
N ASP A 498 0.49 -15.76 4.46
CA ASP A 498 0.84 -16.00 3.04
C ASP A 498 0.25 -14.94 2.10
N LYS A 499 -0.95 -14.44 2.40
CA LYS A 499 -1.65 -13.39 1.64
C LYS A 499 -1.17 -12.00 2.07
N TYR A 500 -0.87 -11.81 3.36
CA TYR A 500 -0.55 -10.53 4.01
C TYR A 500 0.72 -10.62 4.88
N PRO A 501 1.92 -10.63 4.29
CA PRO A 501 3.16 -10.86 5.03
C PRO A 501 3.47 -9.78 6.06
N TYR A 502 3.15 -8.51 5.77
CA TYR A 502 3.50 -7.34 6.60
C TYR A 502 2.36 -6.83 7.50
N PHE A 503 1.27 -7.59 7.60
CA PHE A 503 0.13 -7.25 8.45
C PHE A 503 0.23 -7.90 9.83
N PHE A 504 -0.20 -7.17 10.86
CA PHE A 504 -0.35 -7.62 12.25
C PHE A 504 -1.56 -6.94 12.90
N ARG A 505 -2.04 -7.47 14.04
CA ARG A 505 -3.04 -6.80 14.87
C ARG A 505 -2.88 -7.08 16.36
N THR A 506 -3.03 -6.05 17.19
CA THR A 506 -2.95 -6.16 18.66
C THR A 506 -4.26 -6.58 19.32
N ILE A 507 -5.38 -6.50 18.59
CA ILE A 507 -6.63 -7.15 18.96
C ILE A 507 -6.61 -8.63 18.54
N GLY A 508 -7.45 -9.44 19.22
CA GLY A 508 -7.68 -10.83 18.85
C GLY A 508 -8.43 -10.98 17.53
N GLU A 509 -8.65 -12.25 17.15
CA GLU A 509 -9.42 -12.63 15.98
C GLU A 509 -10.67 -13.39 16.41
N ASN A 510 -11.85 -13.04 15.86
CA ASN A 510 -13.13 -13.65 16.23
C ASN A 510 -13.20 -15.16 15.93
N LYS A 511 -12.29 -15.67 15.09
CA LYS A 511 -12.00 -17.11 14.91
C LYS A 511 -11.64 -17.84 16.21
N ASN A 512 -11.22 -17.14 17.26
CA ASN A 512 -10.96 -17.70 18.58
C ASN A 512 -12.26 -18.04 19.34
N TYR A 513 -13.38 -17.38 19.04
CA TYR A 513 -14.67 -17.62 19.73
C TYR A 513 -15.17 -19.05 19.57
N LYS A 514 -14.83 -19.75 18.48
CA LYS A 514 -15.15 -21.18 18.30
C LYS A 514 -14.69 -22.07 19.45
N TYR A 515 -13.55 -21.75 20.07
CA TYR A 515 -13.01 -22.50 21.21
C TYR A 515 -13.78 -22.19 22.49
N VAL A 516 -14.25 -20.94 22.64
CA VAL A 516 -15.08 -20.49 23.75
C VAL A 516 -16.46 -21.15 23.67
N TYR A 517 -17.12 -21.10 22.50
CA TYR A 517 -18.37 -21.84 22.26
C TYR A 517 -18.21 -23.33 22.57
N LEU A 518 -17.18 -24.00 22.03
CA LEU A 518 -16.93 -25.41 22.29
C LEU A 518 -16.80 -25.73 23.80
N LYS A 519 -16.11 -24.90 24.57
CA LYS A 519 -15.94 -25.10 26.02
C LYS A 519 -17.21 -24.76 26.81
N LEU A 520 -17.90 -23.68 26.44
CA LEU A 520 -19.12 -23.22 27.08
C LEU A 520 -20.26 -24.21 26.89
N LEU A 521 -20.52 -24.65 25.65
CA LEU A 521 -21.55 -25.64 25.34
C LEU A 521 -21.26 -26.98 26.06
N LYS A 522 -20.00 -27.42 26.14
CA LYS A 522 -19.61 -28.62 26.90
C LYS A 522 -19.74 -28.48 28.42
N GLN A 523 -19.48 -27.29 29.00
CA GLN A 523 -19.66 -27.04 30.43
C GLN A 523 -21.13 -26.89 30.85
N LEU A 524 -22.00 -26.52 29.90
CA LEU A 524 -23.46 -26.40 30.08
C LEU A 524 -24.24 -27.59 29.50
N GLU A 525 -23.55 -28.69 29.16
CA GLU A 525 -24.12 -29.95 28.64
C GLU A 525 -25.01 -29.82 27.38
N TRP A 526 -24.92 -28.71 26.65
CA TRP A 526 -25.70 -28.46 25.44
C TRP A 526 -25.08 -29.15 24.20
N GLN A 527 -25.90 -29.93 23.49
CA GLN A 527 -25.52 -30.73 22.31
C GLN A 527 -26.13 -30.20 21.01
N ARG A 528 -27.02 -29.20 21.08
CA ARG A 528 -27.73 -28.60 19.94
C ARG A 528 -27.55 -27.09 19.91
N VAL A 529 -27.16 -26.56 18.76
CA VAL A 529 -27.05 -25.11 18.52
C VAL A 529 -27.49 -24.75 17.10
N ALA A 530 -27.99 -23.54 16.88
CA ALA A 530 -28.22 -22.96 15.56
C ALA A 530 -27.54 -21.59 15.43
N SER A 531 -27.35 -21.10 14.21
CA SER A 531 -26.93 -19.73 13.94
C SER A 531 -27.83 -19.00 12.95
N LEU A 532 -27.90 -17.69 13.13
CA LEU A 532 -28.59 -16.73 12.26
C LEU A 532 -27.64 -15.56 12.01
N THR A 533 -27.19 -15.38 10.77
CA THR A 533 -26.06 -14.47 10.47
C THR A 533 -26.31 -13.61 9.25
N GLU A 534 -25.88 -12.35 9.30
CA GLU A 534 -25.96 -11.42 8.17
C GLU A 534 -24.88 -11.72 7.11
N ASP A 535 -25.30 -11.92 5.86
CA ASP A 535 -24.41 -12.27 4.75
C ASP A 535 -23.70 -11.04 4.15
N GLY A 536 -22.56 -11.26 3.51
CA GLY A 536 -21.71 -10.18 2.98
C GLY A 536 -20.89 -9.42 4.02
N THR A 537 -20.92 -9.82 5.31
CA THR A 537 -20.11 -9.22 6.37
C THR A 537 -18.91 -10.10 6.74
N LYS A 538 -17.70 -9.54 6.80
CA LYS A 538 -16.46 -10.29 7.11
C LYS A 538 -16.37 -10.80 8.56
N TYR A 539 -17.31 -10.37 9.41
CA TYR A 539 -17.43 -10.81 10.79
C TYR A 539 -18.06 -12.20 10.88
N THR A 540 -19.09 -12.52 10.09
CA THR A 540 -19.85 -13.77 10.25
C THR A 540 -19.13 -15.03 9.73
N GLU A 541 -18.00 -14.89 9.03
CA GLU A 541 -17.26 -16.01 8.45
C GLU A 541 -16.70 -17.01 9.49
N TYR A 542 -16.40 -16.59 10.72
CA TYR A 542 -15.91 -17.54 11.74
C TYR A 542 -16.97 -18.58 12.16
N ILE A 543 -18.24 -18.35 11.86
CA ILE A 543 -19.33 -19.28 12.17
C ILE A 543 -19.17 -20.59 11.38
N SER A 544 -18.68 -20.55 10.13
CA SER A 544 -18.35 -21.77 9.37
C SER A 544 -17.24 -22.59 10.04
N HIS A 545 -16.18 -21.94 10.52
CA HIS A 545 -15.12 -22.59 11.30
C HIS A 545 -15.60 -23.09 12.68
N THR A 546 -16.63 -22.45 13.24
CA THR A 546 -17.28 -22.88 14.49
C THR A 546 -18.10 -24.14 14.27
N GLN A 547 -18.93 -24.17 13.22
CA GLN A 547 -19.73 -25.33 12.83
C GLN A 547 -18.86 -26.58 12.66
N ASP A 548 -17.78 -26.49 11.87
CA ASP A 548 -16.82 -27.59 11.67
C ASP A 548 -16.25 -28.13 12.99
N LEU A 549 -15.86 -27.24 13.90
CA LEU A 549 -15.24 -27.62 15.17
C LEU A 549 -16.25 -28.28 16.13
N LEU A 550 -17.46 -27.73 16.21
CA LEU A 550 -18.54 -28.23 17.06
C LEU A 550 -19.01 -29.62 16.59
N GLN A 551 -19.24 -29.79 15.29
CA GLN A 551 -19.67 -31.06 14.71
C GLN A 551 -18.63 -32.18 14.93
N ARG A 552 -17.33 -31.90 14.74
CA ARG A 552 -16.24 -32.84 15.07
C ARG A 552 -16.15 -33.18 16.57
N ASN A 553 -16.76 -32.39 17.43
CA ASN A 553 -16.74 -32.55 18.88
C ASN A 553 -18.05 -33.13 19.46
N GLY A 554 -18.95 -33.61 18.62
CA GLY A 554 -20.22 -34.23 19.03
C GLY A 554 -21.37 -33.26 19.28
N ILE A 555 -21.21 -31.96 18.95
CA ILE A 555 -22.27 -30.95 19.08
C ILE A 555 -22.94 -30.75 17.72
N SER A 556 -24.24 -30.98 17.66
CA SER A 556 -25.04 -30.89 16.44
C SER A 556 -25.43 -29.45 16.10
N PHE A 557 -25.16 -29.06 14.85
CA PHE A 557 -25.51 -27.74 14.31
C PHE A 557 -26.85 -27.85 13.56
N VAL A 558 -27.94 -27.40 14.18
CA VAL A 558 -29.34 -27.67 13.76
C VAL A 558 -29.75 -26.87 12.52
N ALA A 559 -29.26 -25.63 12.41
CA ALA A 559 -29.43 -24.77 11.25
C ALA A 559 -28.34 -23.69 11.25
N ASN A 560 -27.79 -23.40 10.07
CA ASN A 560 -26.94 -22.23 9.83
C ASN A 560 -27.63 -21.39 8.76
N ARG A 561 -28.30 -20.29 9.16
CA ARG A 561 -29.08 -19.45 8.26
C ARG A 561 -28.37 -18.13 8.01
N LYS A 562 -28.03 -17.90 6.74
CA LYS A 562 -27.56 -16.61 6.21
C LYS A 562 -28.70 -15.84 5.57
N PHE A 563 -28.70 -14.51 5.70
CA PHE A 563 -29.65 -13.62 5.03
C PHE A 563 -28.94 -12.36 4.50
N PRO A 564 -29.35 -11.79 3.35
CA PRO A 564 -28.72 -10.60 2.77
C PRO A 564 -29.01 -9.34 3.60
N HIS A 565 -28.15 -8.33 3.49
CA HIS A 565 -28.30 -7.05 4.20
C HIS A 565 -29.61 -6.30 3.85
N ASP A 566 -30.10 -6.43 2.62
CA ASP A 566 -31.38 -5.85 2.19
C ASP A 566 -32.54 -6.86 2.34
N TRP A 567 -32.83 -7.28 3.58
CA TRP A 567 -33.88 -8.27 3.84
C TRP A 567 -35.30 -7.66 3.82
N GLU A 568 -36.28 -8.40 3.27
CA GLU A 568 -37.69 -8.00 3.34
C GLU A 568 -38.22 -8.04 4.78
N ASN A 569 -39.14 -7.12 5.12
CA ASN A 569 -39.68 -6.97 6.49
C ASN A 569 -40.29 -8.27 7.08
N ASP A 570 -40.87 -9.15 6.25
CA ASP A 570 -41.46 -10.43 6.69
C ASP A 570 -40.48 -11.62 6.62
N ALA A 571 -39.23 -11.44 6.19
CA ALA A 571 -38.25 -12.52 6.09
C ALA A 571 -37.79 -13.03 7.48
N MET A 572 -37.52 -12.11 8.42
CA MET A 572 -37.10 -12.46 9.80
C MET A 572 -38.12 -13.33 10.51
N LYS A 573 -39.41 -13.07 10.29
CA LYS A 573 -40.52 -13.89 10.75
C LYS A 573 -40.36 -15.37 10.32
N GLN A 574 -40.06 -15.61 9.04
CA GLN A 574 -39.96 -16.96 8.50
C GLN A 574 -38.74 -17.70 9.04
N TYR A 575 -37.59 -17.02 9.16
CA TYR A 575 -36.37 -17.62 9.71
C TYR A 575 -36.56 -18.06 11.17
N LEU A 576 -37.18 -17.24 12.01
CA LEU A 576 -37.45 -17.58 13.41
C LEU A 576 -38.50 -18.70 13.54
N GLU A 577 -39.52 -18.73 12.68
CA GLU A 577 -40.49 -19.82 12.63
C GLU A 577 -39.84 -21.17 12.24
N GLU A 578 -38.88 -21.18 11.30
CA GLU A 578 -38.12 -22.39 10.96
C GLU A 578 -37.24 -22.88 12.13
N LEU A 579 -36.50 -21.98 12.80
CA LEU A 579 -35.70 -22.32 13.98
C LEU A 579 -36.57 -22.88 15.11
N LYS A 580 -37.77 -22.33 15.27
CA LYS A 580 -38.75 -22.79 16.26
C LYS A 580 -39.32 -24.16 15.93
N LEU A 581 -39.65 -24.43 14.66
CA LEU A 581 -40.09 -25.76 14.19
C LEU A 581 -39.00 -26.84 14.37
N LYS A 582 -37.72 -26.45 14.26
CA LYS A 582 -36.56 -27.34 14.51
C LYS A 582 -36.19 -27.51 16.00
N ASN A 583 -36.91 -26.84 16.90
CA ASN A 583 -36.67 -26.81 18.36
C ASN A 583 -35.19 -26.50 18.71
N ALA A 584 -34.60 -25.49 18.05
CA ALA A 584 -33.22 -25.08 18.27
C ALA A 584 -33.13 -24.00 19.37
N ARG A 585 -33.03 -24.41 20.64
CA ARG A 585 -33.16 -23.49 21.79
C ARG A 585 -31.96 -22.58 22.05
N ILE A 586 -30.78 -22.98 21.59
CA ILE A 586 -29.53 -22.22 21.70
C ILE A 586 -29.23 -21.61 20.32
N ILE A 587 -29.20 -20.27 20.23
CA ILE A 587 -29.07 -19.52 18.98
C ILE A 587 -27.87 -18.57 19.07
N ILE A 588 -26.96 -18.66 18.10
CA ILE A 588 -25.87 -17.70 17.88
C ILE A 588 -26.30 -16.74 16.77
N ALA A 589 -26.62 -15.50 17.13
CA ALA A 589 -26.95 -14.46 16.16
C ALA A 589 -25.75 -13.52 15.97
N ASP A 590 -25.30 -13.37 14.72
CA ASP A 590 -24.20 -12.48 14.36
C ASP A 590 -24.68 -11.52 13.27
N VAL A 591 -25.03 -10.31 13.70
CA VAL A 591 -25.93 -9.37 13.02
C VAL A 591 -25.60 -7.93 13.42
N LYS A 592 -25.86 -6.93 12.55
CA LYS A 592 -25.74 -5.50 12.90
C LYS A 592 -26.95 -4.96 13.66
N ASP A 593 -26.86 -3.75 14.20
CA ASP A 593 -27.90 -3.06 14.99
C ASP A 593 -29.32 -3.16 14.41
N ASP A 594 -29.52 -2.89 13.12
CA ASP A 594 -30.85 -2.95 12.48
C ASP A 594 -31.42 -4.36 12.39
N ALA A 595 -30.58 -5.33 12.05
CA ALA A 595 -30.93 -6.75 12.05
C ALA A 595 -31.20 -7.25 13.47
N ALA A 596 -30.37 -6.88 14.44
CA ALA A 596 -30.54 -7.22 15.85
C ALA A 596 -31.89 -6.70 16.39
N ARG A 597 -32.27 -5.45 16.08
CA ARG A 597 -33.57 -4.89 16.46
C ARG A 597 -34.73 -5.68 15.84
N SER A 598 -34.65 -5.99 14.55
CA SER A 598 -35.69 -6.75 13.84
C SER A 598 -35.83 -8.18 14.38
N VAL A 599 -34.71 -8.90 14.51
CA VAL A 599 -34.64 -10.28 15.03
C VAL A 599 -35.19 -10.37 16.45
N MET A 600 -34.75 -9.51 17.37
CA MET A 600 -35.18 -9.60 18.77
C MET A 600 -36.63 -9.14 18.98
N CYS A 601 -37.13 -8.18 18.17
CA CYS A 601 -38.54 -7.82 18.17
C CYS A 601 -39.44 -8.98 17.70
N GLU A 602 -39.09 -9.62 16.58
CA GLU A 602 -39.86 -10.78 16.09
C GLU A 602 -39.68 -12.02 17.00
N ALA A 603 -38.55 -12.16 17.70
CA ALA A 603 -38.36 -13.20 18.73
C ALA A 603 -39.28 -12.99 19.95
N TYR A 604 -39.43 -11.74 20.42
CA TYR A 604 -40.36 -11.38 21.50
C TYR A 604 -41.80 -11.76 21.16
N HIS A 605 -42.31 -11.33 19.99
CA HIS A 605 -43.67 -11.68 19.55
C HIS A 605 -43.89 -13.20 19.39
N ARG A 606 -42.82 -13.98 19.16
CA ARG A 606 -42.87 -15.45 19.07
C ARG A 606 -42.64 -16.18 20.39
N LYS A 607 -42.44 -15.49 21.51
CA LYS A 607 -42.08 -16.12 22.79
C LYS A 607 -40.82 -16.96 22.67
N MET A 608 -39.80 -16.35 22.06
CA MET A 608 -38.46 -16.90 21.86
C MET A 608 -37.41 -16.13 22.68
N THR A 609 -37.75 -15.75 23.92
CA THR A 609 -36.86 -14.98 24.82
C THR A 609 -36.32 -15.85 25.95
N ALA A 610 -35.40 -15.32 26.77
CA ALA A 610 -34.87 -16.01 27.95
C ALA A 610 -35.98 -16.44 28.92
N TYR A 611 -37.07 -15.67 29.04
CA TYR A 611 -38.24 -16.01 29.86
C TYR A 611 -38.96 -17.30 29.43
N GLU A 612 -38.79 -17.72 28.16
CA GLU A 612 -39.34 -18.97 27.62
C GLU A 612 -38.28 -20.06 27.40
N GLY A 613 -37.10 -19.89 28.00
CA GLY A 613 -36.01 -20.86 27.92
C GLY A 613 -35.29 -20.89 26.57
N TRP A 614 -35.14 -19.73 25.91
CA TRP A 614 -34.30 -19.56 24.73
C TRP A 614 -33.01 -18.84 25.10
N VAL A 615 -31.88 -19.31 24.60
CA VAL A 615 -30.56 -18.72 24.85
C VAL A 615 -30.07 -18.07 23.57
N TRP A 616 -29.86 -16.75 23.64
CA TRP A 616 -29.32 -15.95 22.56
C TRP A 616 -27.88 -15.56 22.85
N PHE A 617 -26.98 -15.80 21.90
CA PHE A 617 -25.72 -15.09 21.82
C PHE A 617 -25.87 -13.94 20.83
N LEU A 618 -25.63 -12.71 21.28
CA LEU A 618 -25.61 -11.51 20.43
C LEU A 618 -24.19 -10.90 20.42
N PRO A 619 -23.83 -10.12 19.39
CA PRO A 619 -22.50 -9.52 19.33
C PRO A 619 -22.32 -8.38 20.33
N HIS A 620 -21.14 -8.29 20.92
CA HIS A 620 -20.82 -7.20 21.86
C HIS A 620 -20.52 -5.86 21.15
N TRP A 621 -20.23 -5.88 19.85
CA TRP A 621 -19.96 -4.67 19.04
C TRP A 621 -21.21 -3.93 18.57
N LEU A 622 -22.42 -4.38 18.96
CA LEU A 622 -23.64 -3.60 18.76
C LEU A 622 -23.56 -2.28 19.54
N SER A 623 -24.13 -1.19 19.00
CA SER A 623 -24.02 0.12 19.63
C SER A 623 -24.60 0.17 21.04
N PRO A 624 -24.07 1.00 21.96
CA PRO A 624 -24.72 1.29 23.24
C PRO A 624 -26.17 1.70 22.99
N LYS A 625 -27.11 1.05 23.70
CA LYS A 625 -28.55 1.27 23.54
C LYS A 625 -29.11 0.98 22.12
N TRP A 626 -28.48 0.10 21.33
CA TRP A 626 -28.98 -0.32 20.00
C TRP A 626 -30.46 -0.76 20.01
N TYR A 627 -30.94 -1.28 21.14
CA TYR A 627 -32.31 -1.74 21.38
C TYR A 627 -33.34 -0.60 21.59
N GLU A 628 -32.91 0.65 21.79
CA GLU A 628 -33.80 1.81 21.87
C GLU A 628 -34.37 2.12 20.48
N ILE A 629 -35.69 2.31 20.42
CA ILE A 629 -36.42 2.61 19.18
C ILE A 629 -36.67 4.12 19.12
N PRO A 630 -36.18 4.86 18.10
CA PRO A 630 -36.28 6.32 18.06
C PRO A 630 -37.73 6.81 17.90
N SER A 631 -38.14 7.75 18.74
CA SER A 631 -39.52 8.28 18.78
C SER A 631 -40.00 8.94 17.48
N ASN A 632 -39.10 9.28 16.55
CA ASN A 632 -39.40 10.02 15.31
C ASN A 632 -38.96 9.31 14.01
N GLY A 633 -38.53 8.04 14.04
CA GLY A 633 -38.22 7.35 12.79
C GLY A 633 -37.66 5.93 12.91
N ASN A 634 -38.49 4.91 12.70
CA ASN A 634 -38.51 4.16 11.42
C ASN A 634 -39.79 3.30 11.37
N LYS A 635 -40.54 3.27 10.26
CA LYS A 635 -41.88 2.61 10.19
C LYS A 635 -41.84 1.07 10.13
N THR A 636 -40.69 0.45 10.35
CA THR A 636 -40.42 -0.97 10.08
C THR A 636 -40.48 -1.89 11.30
N ILE A 637 -40.21 -1.39 12.51
CA ILE A 637 -40.14 -2.22 13.73
C ILE A 637 -41.39 -1.98 14.59
N LYS A 638 -42.05 -3.07 15.01
CA LYS A 638 -43.38 -3.03 15.65
C LYS A 638 -43.35 -2.99 17.19
N CYS A 639 -42.21 -3.31 17.80
CA CYS A 639 -42.05 -3.35 19.25
C CYS A 639 -41.84 -1.94 19.83
N THR A 640 -42.08 -1.81 21.13
CA THR A 640 -41.65 -0.66 21.94
C THR A 640 -40.27 -0.89 22.56
N THR A 641 -39.58 0.19 22.97
CA THR A 641 -38.29 0.10 23.70
C THR A 641 -38.38 -0.77 24.97
N GLN A 642 -39.53 -0.79 25.66
CA GLN A 642 -39.71 -1.59 26.87
C GLN A 642 -39.92 -3.08 26.56
N GLU A 643 -40.58 -3.40 25.45
CA GLU A 643 -40.64 -4.77 24.92
C GLU A 643 -39.26 -5.24 24.42
N MET A 644 -38.49 -4.37 23.76
CA MET A 644 -37.12 -4.67 23.36
C MET A 644 -36.21 -4.95 24.55
N LYS A 645 -36.25 -4.12 25.61
CA LYS A 645 -35.52 -4.39 26.87
C LYS A 645 -35.86 -5.77 27.44
N ARG A 646 -37.13 -6.17 27.39
CA ARG A 646 -37.57 -7.52 27.81
C ARG A 646 -37.14 -8.62 26.84
N ALA A 647 -37.10 -8.34 25.54
CA ALA A 647 -36.69 -9.29 24.50
C ALA A 647 -35.23 -9.72 24.63
N ILE A 648 -34.36 -8.75 24.93
CA ILE A 648 -32.91 -8.97 25.03
C ILE A 648 -32.49 -9.51 26.41
N ASN A 649 -33.25 -9.28 27.48
CA ASN A 649 -32.79 -9.61 28.83
C ASN A 649 -32.35 -11.08 28.96
N GLY A 650 -31.17 -11.32 29.54
CA GLY A 650 -30.55 -12.63 29.65
C GLY A 650 -29.68 -13.08 28.45
N TYR A 651 -29.47 -12.25 27.41
CA TYR A 651 -28.58 -12.60 26.30
C TYR A 651 -27.10 -12.73 26.72
N PHE A 652 -26.36 -13.59 26.03
CA PHE A 652 -24.93 -13.80 26.23
C PHE A 652 -24.12 -13.07 25.15
N ALA A 653 -22.96 -12.56 25.50
CA ALA A 653 -22.03 -11.95 24.55
C ALA A 653 -20.61 -12.46 24.74
N LEU A 654 -19.82 -12.47 23.66
CA LEU A 654 -18.39 -12.72 23.70
C LEU A 654 -17.64 -11.44 23.32
N THR A 655 -16.53 -11.18 24.01
CA THR A 655 -15.64 -10.06 23.67
C THR A 655 -14.19 -10.39 24.00
N HIS A 656 -13.25 -9.84 23.25
CA HIS A 656 -11.84 -9.86 23.63
C HIS A 656 -11.58 -8.96 24.86
N GLN A 657 -10.68 -9.39 25.75
CA GLN A 657 -10.34 -8.63 26.95
C GLN A 657 -9.63 -7.31 26.59
N TYR A 658 -10.36 -6.19 26.64
CA TYR A 658 -9.86 -4.85 26.32
C TYR A 658 -8.71 -4.36 27.22
N TYR A 659 -8.78 -4.65 28.52
CA TYR A 659 -7.85 -4.20 29.55
C TYR A 659 -7.46 -5.37 30.46
N ALA A 660 -6.19 -5.46 30.85
CA ALA A 660 -5.73 -6.35 31.92
C ALA A 660 -6.32 -5.96 33.29
N ALA A 661 -6.14 -6.78 34.32
CA ALA A 661 -6.62 -6.42 35.65
C ALA A 661 -5.88 -5.18 36.18
N ASP A 662 -6.59 -4.29 36.88
CA ASP A 662 -6.06 -2.97 37.28
C ASP A 662 -4.79 -3.06 38.17
N ASN A 663 -4.53 -4.21 38.81
CA ASN A 663 -3.34 -4.49 39.62
C ASN A 663 -2.16 -5.11 38.83
N GLU A 664 -2.34 -5.51 37.58
CA GLU A 664 -1.26 -6.02 36.73
C GLU A 664 -0.27 -4.90 36.37
N LYS A 665 1.02 -5.25 36.32
CA LYS A 665 2.08 -4.33 35.93
C LYS A 665 2.36 -4.40 34.44
N MET A 666 2.33 -3.24 33.80
CA MET A 666 2.70 -3.06 32.40
C MET A 666 4.21 -2.86 32.22
N GLN A 667 4.68 -2.80 30.97
CA GLN A 667 6.07 -2.66 30.56
C GLN A 667 6.80 -1.42 31.13
N GLU A 668 6.06 -0.39 31.55
CA GLU A 668 6.57 0.82 32.20
C GLU A 668 6.69 0.69 33.73
N ASN A 669 6.45 -0.50 34.30
CA ASN A 669 6.39 -0.78 35.75
C ASN A 669 5.28 -0.01 36.51
N LEU A 670 4.38 0.65 35.77
CA LEU A 670 3.10 1.17 36.25
C LEU A 670 2.07 0.03 36.35
N THR A 671 1.02 0.22 37.15
CA THR A 671 -0.16 -0.64 37.12
C THR A 671 -1.16 -0.19 36.05
N VAL A 672 -1.97 -1.12 35.55
CA VAL A 672 -3.03 -0.80 34.57
C VAL A 672 -4.04 0.20 35.16
N GLY A 673 -4.38 0.11 36.45
CA GLY A 673 -5.25 1.06 37.13
C GLY A 673 -4.68 2.49 37.16
N GLU A 674 -3.39 2.65 37.46
CA GLU A 674 -2.70 3.96 37.40
C GLU A 674 -2.67 4.52 35.98
N TRP A 675 -2.45 3.67 34.97
CA TRP A 675 -2.48 4.08 33.57
C TRP A 675 -3.90 4.55 33.17
N ARG A 676 -4.95 3.79 33.52
CA ARG A 676 -6.35 4.13 33.23
C ARG A 676 -6.76 5.43 33.93
N ALA A 677 -6.28 5.69 35.15
CA ALA A 677 -6.48 6.97 35.83
C ALA A 677 -5.83 8.15 35.07
N LYS A 678 -4.61 7.98 34.53
CA LYS A 678 -3.95 8.99 33.68
C LYS A 678 -4.70 9.20 32.36
N TYR A 679 -5.18 8.12 31.74
CA TYR A 679 -5.94 8.15 30.49
C TYR A 679 -7.27 8.91 30.64
N ARG A 680 -8.07 8.56 31.66
CA ARG A 680 -9.33 9.26 32.00
C ARG A 680 -9.13 10.75 32.33
N LYS A 681 -7.97 11.14 32.89
CA LYS A 681 -7.63 12.56 33.15
C LYS A 681 -7.27 13.33 31.87
N ARG A 682 -6.80 12.64 30.81
CA ARG A 682 -6.46 13.25 29.51
C ARG A 682 -7.62 13.27 28.53
N GLN A 683 -8.55 12.33 28.61
CA GLN A 683 -9.87 12.51 28.03
C GLN A 683 -10.59 13.64 28.79
N ASN A 684 -11.16 14.62 28.08
CA ASN A 684 -11.92 15.70 28.73
C ASN A 684 -13.09 15.12 29.56
N ASN A 685 -13.27 15.62 30.79
CA ASN A 685 -14.28 15.22 31.77
C ASN A 685 -15.69 15.07 31.14
N GLY A 686 -16.07 13.84 30.78
CA GLY A 686 -17.35 13.53 30.13
C GLY A 686 -17.27 12.58 28.92
N SER A 687 -16.07 12.22 28.46
CA SER A 687 -15.90 11.18 27.42
C SER A 687 -15.77 9.79 28.06
N GLU A 688 -16.51 8.80 27.57
CA GLU A 688 -16.34 7.41 28.03
C GLU A 688 -14.97 6.82 27.63
N GLU A 689 -14.48 5.88 28.44
CA GLU A 689 -13.20 5.20 28.25
C GLU A 689 -13.27 4.32 27.00
N SER A 690 -12.50 4.64 25.95
CA SER A 690 -12.56 3.85 24.71
C SER A 690 -12.06 2.42 24.92
N ASN A 691 -12.90 1.42 24.60
CA ASN A 691 -12.56 -0.01 24.70
C ASN A 691 -11.30 -0.40 23.90
N TYR A 692 -10.98 0.33 22.82
CA TYR A 692 -9.86 0.01 21.93
C TYR A 692 -8.59 0.83 22.23
N GLY A 693 -8.62 1.70 23.25
CA GLY A 693 -7.49 2.53 23.66
C GLY A 693 -6.26 1.70 24.05
N GLY A 694 -6.43 0.63 24.84
CA GLY A 694 -5.34 -0.26 25.24
C GLY A 694 -4.64 -0.94 24.05
N TYR A 695 -5.39 -1.45 23.06
CA TYR A 695 -4.80 -2.09 21.89
C TYR A 695 -3.98 -1.12 21.02
N ALA A 696 -4.39 0.14 20.92
CA ALA A 696 -3.63 1.17 20.21
C ALA A 696 -2.35 1.56 20.98
N TYR A 697 -2.42 1.64 22.31
CA TYR A 697 -1.25 1.85 23.17
C TYR A 697 -0.18 0.78 22.93
N ASP A 698 -0.59 -0.48 23.02
CA ASP A 698 0.29 -1.63 22.91
C ASP A 698 0.80 -1.83 21.48
N ALA A 699 0.08 -1.37 20.45
CA ALA A 699 0.55 -1.38 19.06
C ALA A 699 1.73 -0.44 18.83
N VAL A 700 1.69 0.77 19.42
CA VAL A 700 2.81 1.73 19.35
C VAL A 700 4.03 1.17 20.11
N TRP A 701 3.82 0.52 21.26
CA TRP A 701 4.90 -0.16 21.99
C TRP A 701 5.48 -1.37 21.24
N ALA A 702 4.66 -2.15 20.53
CA ALA A 702 5.14 -3.23 19.67
C ALA A 702 6.04 -2.71 18.54
N TYR A 703 5.66 -1.61 17.88
CA TYR A 703 6.51 -0.90 16.93
C TYR A 703 7.84 -0.48 17.57
N ALA A 704 7.79 0.21 18.72
CA ALA A 704 8.99 0.73 19.38
C ALA A 704 9.97 -0.37 19.83
N TYR A 705 9.48 -1.47 20.42
CA TYR A 705 10.34 -2.59 20.83
C TYR A 705 10.98 -3.33 19.65
N ALA A 706 10.25 -3.52 18.55
CA ALA A 706 10.81 -4.13 17.36
C ALA A 706 11.82 -3.21 16.67
N LEU A 707 11.55 -1.91 16.62
CA LEU A 707 12.40 -0.90 16.00
C LEU A 707 13.69 -0.68 16.79
N ASP A 708 13.61 -0.62 18.12
CA ASP A 708 14.78 -0.52 19.00
C ASP A 708 15.71 -1.73 18.83
N LYS A 709 15.16 -2.95 18.74
CA LYS A 709 15.94 -4.16 18.42
C LYS A 709 16.52 -4.14 16.99
N LEU A 710 15.82 -3.55 16.02
CA LEU A 710 16.27 -3.45 14.64
C LEU A 710 17.46 -2.48 14.53
N ILE A 711 17.36 -1.31 15.15
CA ILE A 711 18.40 -0.27 15.17
C ILE A 711 19.63 -0.73 15.96
N LYS A 712 19.43 -1.39 17.12
CA LYS A 712 20.53 -2.00 17.90
C LYS A 712 21.22 -3.16 17.17
N TYR A 713 20.58 -3.77 16.18
CA TYR A 713 21.21 -4.77 15.31
C TYR A 713 22.03 -4.11 14.18
N ASN A 714 21.49 -3.06 13.54
CA ASN A 714 22.22 -2.24 12.57
C ASN A 714 21.55 -0.86 12.45
N GLU A 715 22.29 0.22 12.73
CA GLU A 715 21.75 1.59 12.71
C GLU A 715 21.28 2.04 11.31
N SER A 716 21.89 1.51 10.24
CA SER A 716 21.47 1.77 8.85
C SER A 716 20.04 1.28 8.54
N TYR A 717 19.48 0.37 9.34
CA TYR A 717 18.08 -0.06 9.20
C TYR A 717 17.07 1.05 9.52
N ALA A 718 17.43 2.09 10.27
CA ALA A 718 16.55 3.23 10.53
C ALA A 718 16.23 4.06 9.27
N SER A 719 17.14 4.07 8.28
CA SER A 719 17.01 4.81 7.02
C SER A 719 16.64 3.93 5.83
N SER A 720 16.41 2.63 6.06
CA SER A 720 16.15 1.64 5.01
C SER A 720 14.94 0.74 5.32
N LEU A 721 13.99 1.24 6.12
CA LEU A 721 12.83 0.49 6.63
C LEU A 721 12.00 -0.20 5.53
N HIS A 722 11.95 0.40 4.33
CA HIS A 722 11.24 -0.12 3.15
C HIS A 722 12.12 -0.90 2.15
N ILE A 723 13.37 -1.22 2.52
CA ILE A 723 14.21 -2.18 1.77
C ILE A 723 13.86 -3.59 2.22
N GLU A 724 13.69 -4.51 1.27
CA GLU A 724 13.13 -5.85 1.50
C GLU A 724 13.79 -6.65 2.64
N ASN A 725 15.11 -6.61 2.74
CA ASN A 725 15.86 -7.30 3.79
C ASN A 725 15.57 -6.68 5.17
N THR A 726 15.57 -5.36 5.26
CA THR A 726 15.24 -4.59 6.47
C THR A 726 13.79 -4.85 6.90
N THR A 727 12.84 -4.76 5.97
CA THR A 727 11.41 -5.01 6.25
C THR A 727 11.18 -6.46 6.71
N LYS A 728 11.79 -7.45 6.04
CA LYS A 728 11.74 -8.86 6.46
C LYS A 728 12.28 -9.04 7.88
N LYS A 729 13.41 -8.39 8.21
CA LYS A 729 13.99 -8.46 9.56
C LYS A 729 13.12 -7.76 10.61
N PHE A 730 12.50 -6.63 10.26
CA PHE A 730 11.60 -5.90 11.13
C PHE A 730 10.33 -6.71 11.45
N VAL A 731 9.75 -7.36 10.43
CA VAL A 731 8.61 -8.28 10.57
C VAL A 731 8.96 -9.48 11.48
N GLU A 732 10.16 -10.06 11.32
CA GLU A 732 10.68 -11.11 12.22
C GLU A 732 10.79 -10.62 13.67
N LEU A 733 11.20 -9.36 13.88
CA LEU A 733 11.35 -8.77 15.22
C LEU A 733 9.99 -8.44 15.86
N ILE A 734 9.01 -7.96 15.09
CA ILE A 734 7.63 -7.77 15.55
C ILE A 734 7.01 -9.12 15.92
N GLN A 735 7.20 -10.17 15.10
CA GLN A 735 6.75 -11.51 15.45
C GLN A 735 7.40 -12.05 16.74
N LYS A 736 8.61 -11.57 17.08
CA LYS A 736 9.33 -11.90 18.32
C LYS A 736 9.08 -10.90 19.47
N THR A 737 8.14 -9.95 19.37
CA THR A 737 7.78 -9.13 20.53
C THR A 737 6.95 -9.94 21.50
N ASN A 738 7.39 -9.92 22.76
CA ASN A 738 6.70 -10.49 23.91
C ASN A 738 6.87 -9.50 25.07
N PHE A 739 5.76 -8.93 25.55
CA PHE A 739 5.72 -8.04 26.71
C PHE A 739 4.30 -8.01 27.30
N THR A 740 4.14 -7.49 28.52
CA THR A 740 2.82 -7.26 29.13
C THR A 740 2.45 -5.79 28.97
N GLY A 741 1.42 -5.53 28.18
CA GLY A 741 0.86 -4.22 27.87
C GLY A 741 -0.38 -3.86 28.71
N VAL A 742 -1.04 -2.76 28.33
CA VAL A 742 -2.27 -2.26 28.98
C VAL A 742 -3.46 -3.19 28.73
N SER A 743 -3.53 -3.76 27.53
CA SER A 743 -4.51 -4.79 27.15
C SER A 743 -4.07 -6.20 27.57
N GLY A 744 -3.06 -6.33 28.43
CA GLY A 744 -2.49 -7.59 28.91
C GLY A 744 -1.33 -8.12 28.06
N HIS A 745 -1.10 -9.43 28.11
CA HIS A 745 0.08 -10.04 27.48
C HIS A 745 0.03 -9.95 25.94
N ILE A 746 1.03 -9.31 25.33
CA ILE A 746 1.20 -9.13 23.89
C ILE A 746 2.17 -10.18 23.36
N MET A 747 1.65 -11.10 22.54
CA MET A 747 2.46 -12.06 21.81
C MET A 747 1.81 -12.36 20.45
N PHE A 748 2.59 -12.17 19.38
CA PHE A 748 2.25 -12.63 18.04
C PHE A 748 2.86 -14.02 17.84
N SER A 749 2.05 -15.02 17.52
CA SER A 749 2.53 -16.40 17.32
C SER A 749 3.06 -16.59 15.90
N SER A 750 2.93 -17.80 15.33
CA SER A 750 3.18 -18.06 13.90
C SER A 750 2.31 -17.21 12.95
N GLY A 751 1.17 -16.68 13.42
CA GLY A 751 0.21 -15.89 12.64
C GLY A 751 0.36 -14.35 12.71
N PRO A 752 -0.57 -13.59 12.09
CA PRO A 752 -0.63 -12.12 12.18
C PRO A 752 -1.45 -11.60 13.37
N SER A 753 -2.30 -12.42 13.97
CA SER A 753 -3.17 -12.06 15.09
C SER A 753 -2.46 -12.26 16.43
N ARG A 754 -2.69 -11.35 17.39
CA ARG A 754 -2.35 -11.57 18.80
C ARG A 754 -3.22 -12.69 19.38
N ILE A 755 -2.65 -13.49 20.29
CA ILE A 755 -3.43 -14.37 21.18
C ILE A 755 -3.94 -13.54 22.37
N SER A 756 -5.26 -13.39 22.51
CA SER A 756 -5.91 -12.65 23.60
C SER A 756 -6.91 -13.50 24.37
N ASN A 757 -7.16 -13.13 25.62
CA ASN A 757 -8.23 -13.70 26.43
C ASN A 757 -9.60 -13.28 25.88
N VAL A 758 -10.63 -14.11 26.10
CA VAL A 758 -12.02 -13.81 25.71
C VAL A 758 -12.90 -13.87 26.94
N ASN A 759 -13.68 -12.82 27.19
CA ASN A 759 -14.67 -12.77 28.25
C ASN A 759 -16.03 -13.24 27.74
N VAL A 760 -16.74 -13.99 28.58
CA VAL A 760 -18.14 -14.35 28.42
C VAL A 760 -18.95 -13.40 29.30
N LEU A 761 -19.87 -12.67 28.66
CA LEU A 761 -20.74 -11.68 29.27
C LEU A 761 -22.18 -12.19 29.28
N GLN A 762 -22.96 -11.74 30.27
CA GLN A 762 -24.42 -11.86 30.27
C GLN A 762 -25.05 -10.48 30.47
N TRP A 763 -26.07 -10.15 29.68
CA TRP A 763 -26.88 -8.94 29.84
C TRP A 763 -28.00 -9.19 30.84
N ILE A 764 -28.03 -8.43 31.95
CA ILE A 764 -29.09 -8.48 32.96
C ILE A 764 -29.48 -7.04 33.32
N ASP A 765 -30.77 -6.73 33.24
CA ASP A 765 -31.38 -5.50 33.78
C ASP A 765 -30.65 -4.19 33.43
N GLU A 766 -30.26 -4.07 32.16
CA GLU A 766 -29.57 -2.94 31.50
C GLU A 766 -28.04 -2.89 31.62
N ASP A 767 -27.41 -3.84 32.32
CA ASP A 767 -25.95 -3.96 32.45
C ASP A 767 -25.38 -5.27 31.87
N LEU A 768 -24.09 -5.25 31.48
CA LEU A 768 -23.31 -6.43 31.07
C LEU A 768 -22.40 -6.89 32.20
N HIS A 769 -22.62 -8.11 32.70
CA HIS A 769 -21.77 -8.73 33.71
C HIS A 769 -20.85 -9.79 33.11
N ILE A 770 -19.56 -9.78 33.50
CA ILE A 770 -18.61 -10.85 33.15
C ILE A 770 -18.92 -12.07 34.01
N ILE A 771 -19.36 -13.16 33.38
CA ILE A 771 -19.68 -14.44 34.03
C ILE A 771 -18.58 -15.48 33.85
N GLY A 772 -17.59 -15.23 32.98
CA GLY A 772 -16.43 -16.09 32.83
C GLY A 772 -15.38 -15.54 31.87
N SER A 773 -14.18 -16.14 31.91
CA SER A 773 -13.06 -15.79 31.04
C SER A 773 -12.35 -17.03 30.51
N PHE A 774 -12.06 -17.02 29.21
CA PHE A 774 -11.29 -18.04 28.50
C PHE A 774 -9.83 -17.62 28.36
N TYR A 775 -8.94 -18.50 28.83
CA TYR A 775 -7.50 -18.33 28.78
C TYR A 775 -6.89 -19.34 27.77
N PRO A 776 -6.38 -18.88 26.62
CA PRO A 776 -5.71 -19.74 25.64
C PRO A 776 -4.37 -20.27 26.21
N ASN A 777 -3.99 -21.51 25.84
CA ASN A 777 -2.71 -22.09 26.23
C ASN A 777 -1.58 -21.56 25.32
N THR A 778 -0.53 -21.01 25.92
CA THR A 778 0.58 -20.33 25.22
C THR A 778 1.89 -21.14 25.16
N ASN A 779 1.94 -22.32 25.79
CA ASN A 779 3.21 -23.04 26.00
C ASN A 779 3.65 -23.98 24.86
N ASP A 780 2.74 -24.40 23.97
CA ASP A 780 3.06 -25.40 22.93
C ASP A 780 3.54 -24.79 21.62
N LYS A 781 4.67 -25.32 21.11
CA LYS A 781 5.32 -24.86 19.87
C LYS A 781 4.83 -25.59 18.60
N ASN A 782 4.06 -26.66 18.75
CA ASN A 782 3.55 -27.45 17.63
C ASN A 782 2.18 -26.92 17.18
N ASN A 783 2.15 -26.25 16.03
CA ASN A 783 0.98 -25.54 15.47
C ASN A 783 -0.33 -26.37 15.32
N SER A 784 -0.29 -27.69 15.50
CA SER A 784 -1.44 -28.59 15.34
C SER A 784 -2.41 -28.62 16.52
N GLU A 785 -1.97 -28.28 17.74
CA GLU A 785 -2.80 -28.37 18.96
C GLU A 785 -2.63 -27.14 19.89
N TYR A 786 -2.87 -25.93 19.39
CA TYR A 786 -3.25 -24.78 20.26
C TYR A 786 -4.63 -24.96 20.94
N ALA A 787 -5.15 -26.17 20.94
CA ALA A 787 -6.50 -26.53 21.36
C ALA A 787 -6.57 -26.71 22.88
N LEU A 788 -7.77 -26.50 23.45
CA LEU A 788 -8.11 -26.75 24.85
C LEU A 788 -7.48 -25.79 25.89
N GLY A 789 -7.40 -24.50 25.57
CA GLY A 789 -7.37 -23.44 26.60
C GLY A 789 -8.50 -23.59 27.64
N SER A 790 -8.35 -22.94 28.79
CA SER A 790 -9.27 -23.12 29.94
C SER A 790 -10.35 -22.04 29.98
N LEU A 791 -11.63 -22.44 29.98
CA LEU A 791 -12.75 -21.57 30.30
C LEU A 791 -13.02 -21.63 31.80
N LYS A 792 -12.79 -20.52 32.51
CA LYS A 792 -13.21 -20.34 33.90
C LYS A 792 -14.58 -19.66 33.88
N LEU A 793 -15.63 -20.46 34.01
CA LEU A 793 -17.03 -20.02 34.05
C LEU A 793 -17.52 -20.05 35.49
N ASN A 794 -18.09 -18.95 35.99
CA ASN A 794 -18.74 -18.90 37.28
C ASN A 794 -20.24 -19.21 37.12
N VAL A 795 -20.59 -20.50 37.11
CA VAL A 795 -21.96 -20.96 36.86
C VAL A 795 -22.96 -20.35 37.85
N SER A 796 -22.56 -20.12 39.10
CA SER A 796 -23.38 -19.46 40.13
C SER A 796 -23.63 -17.96 39.91
N GLN A 797 -22.94 -17.30 38.97
CA GLN A 797 -23.21 -15.93 38.57
C GLN A 797 -24.13 -15.82 37.34
N ILE A 798 -24.47 -16.95 36.69
CA ILE A 798 -25.36 -16.95 35.53
C ILE A 798 -26.81 -16.91 36.02
N ILE A 799 -27.56 -15.90 35.59
CA ILE A 799 -28.96 -15.72 35.98
C ILE A 799 -29.86 -16.27 34.87
N TRP A 800 -30.70 -17.25 35.20
CA TRP A 800 -31.68 -17.82 34.26
C TRP A 800 -33.05 -17.19 34.49
N LEU A 801 -33.62 -16.56 33.45
CA LEU A 801 -34.89 -15.82 33.53
C LEU A 801 -36.13 -16.68 33.21
N ASN A 802 -35.95 -17.98 32.96
CA ASN A 802 -37.04 -18.93 32.78
C ASN A 802 -37.81 -19.15 34.10
N LYS A 803 -39.04 -19.67 34.00
CA LYS A 803 -39.96 -19.82 35.15
C LYS A 803 -39.39 -20.59 36.34
N ASP A 804 -38.48 -21.53 36.06
CA ASP A 804 -37.94 -22.46 37.06
C ASP A 804 -36.55 -22.01 37.60
N GLY A 805 -35.95 -20.96 37.02
CA GLY A 805 -34.62 -20.45 37.40
C GLY A 805 -33.45 -21.42 37.10
N THR A 806 -33.69 -22.46 36.32
CA THR A 806 -32.75 -23.56 36.02
C THR A 806 -32.14 -23.43 34.63
N LEU A 807 -31.04 -24.15 34.39
CA LEU A 807 -30.39 -24.26 33.08
C LEU A 807 -31.39 -24.64 31.97
N PRO A 808 -31.54 -23.83 30.90
CA PRO A 808 -32.42 -24.16 29.79
C PRO A 808 -32.02 -25.44 29.06
N TRP A 809 -33.03 -26.24 28.68
CA TRP A 809 -32.86 -27.42 27.82
C TRP A 809 -32.61 -27.02 26.36
N ASP A 810 -31.68 -27.70 25.68
CA ASP A 810 -31.19 -27.35 24.34
C ASP A 810 -32.11 -27.81 23.18
N GLY A 811 -33.09 -28.67 23.48
CA GLY A 811 -34.02 -29.24 22.51
C GLY A 811 -33.77 -30.70 22.12
N THR A 812 -32.88 -31.42 22.81
CA THR A 812 -32.63 -32.86 22.63
C THR A 812 -33.84 -33.71 23.04
N VAL A 813 -34.56 -34.25 22.05
CA VAL A 813 -35.65 -35.21 22.30
C VAL A 813 -35.04 -36.57 22.63
N GLU A 814 -35.38 -37.14 23.80
CA GLU A 814 -34.99 -38.49 24.18
C GLU A 814 -35.54 -39.54 23.22
N ALA A 815 -34.75 -40.58 22.93
CA ALA A 815 -35.18 -41.69 22.10
C ALA A 815 -36.06 -42.68 22.89
N ASP A 816 -37.05 -43.24 22.19
CA ASP A 816 -37.78 -44.47 22.51
C ASP A 816 -38.71 -44.49 23.75
N ARG A 817 -39.93 -43.96 23.57
CA ARG A 817 -41.13 -44.69 24.02
C ARG A 817 -41.54 -45.70 22.96
N CYS A 818 -41.73 -46.96 23.35
CA CYS A 818 -42.07 -48.07 22.44
C CYS A 818 -43.42 -47.84 21.73
N LEU A 819 -43.40 -47.43 20.45
CA LEU A 819 -44.59 -47.21 19.60
C LEU A 819 -45.48 -48.46 19.39
N LEU A 820 -44.99 -49.64 19.76
CA LEU A 820 -45.61 -50.95 19.53
C LEU A 820 -46.01 -51.67 20.84
N GLU A 821 -46.17 -50.96 21.94
CA GLU A 821 -46.51 -51.53 23.27
C GLU A 821 -47.74 -52.48 23.22
N GLY A 822 -48.80 -52.08 22.51
CA GLY A 822 -49.98 -52.93 22.29
C GLY A 822 -49.71 -54.18 21.44
N PHE A 823 -48.76 -54.14 20.51
CA PHE A 823 -48.35 -55.31 19.71
C PHE A 823 -47.43 -56.22 20.52
N ALA A 824 -46.47 -55.67 21.26
CA ALA A 824 -45.56 -56.42 22.15
C ALA A 824 -46.33 -57.24 23.21
N ASN A 825 -47.37 -56.63 23.80
CA ASN A 825 -48.28 -57.30 24.74
C ASN A 825 -49.11 -58.42 24.07
N LEU A 826 -49.49 -58.28 22.79
CA LEU A 826 -50.27 -59.27 22.06
C LEU A 826 -49.47 -60.56 21.77
N ILE A 827 -48.16 -60.44 21.52
CA ILE A 827 -47.26 -61.58 21.26
C ILE A 827 -46.41 -61.97 22.47
N GLN A 828 -46.71 -61.43 23.67
CA GLN A 828 -46.00 -61.69 24.93
C GLN A 828 -44.47 -61.65 24.81
N SER A 829 -43.93 -60.63 24.12
CA SER A 829 -42.49 -60.52 23.83
C SER A 829 -41.94 -59.14 24.18
N THR A 830 -40.60 -59.01 24.25
CA THR A 830 -39.95 -57.73 24.54
C THR A 830 -40.13 -56.75 23.36
N CYS A 831 -40.14 -55.45 23.61
CA CYS A 831 -40.33 -54.46 22.54
C CYS A 831 -39.32 -54.63 21.37
N GLN A 832 -38.08 -55.06 21.65
CA GLN A 832 -37.10 -55.40 20.61
C GLN A 832 -37.54 -56.58 19.72
N THR A 833 -38.06 -57.66 20.31
CA THR A 833 -38.57 -58.80 19.52
C THR A 833 -39.86 -58.44 18.77
N ALA A 834 -40.72 -57.62 19.37
CA ALA A 834 -41.92 -57.09 18.71
C ALA A 834 -41.60 -56.21 17.50
N ILE A 835 -40.60 -55.34 17.59
CA ILE A 835 -40.10 -54.53 16.47
C ILE A 835 -39.52 -55.43 15.37
N VAL A 836 -38.76 -56.47 15.70
CA VAL A 836 -38.22 -57.41 14.70
C VAL A 836 -39.34 -58.18 13.99
N VAL A 837 -40.35 -58.69 14.70
CA VAL A 837 -41.50 -59.40 14.12
C VAL A 837 -42.35 -58.45 13.25
N ALA A 838 -42.64 -57.24 13.74
CA ALA A 838 -43.35 -56.22 12.97
C ALA A 838 -42.58 -55.81 11.70
N ASN A 839 -41.24 -55.72 11.77
CA ASN A 839 -40.40 -55.44 10.62
C ASN A 839 -40.30 -56.62 9.65
N ILE A 840 -40.33 -57.89 10.08
CA ILE A 840 -40.35 -59.04 9.16
C ILE A 840 -41.69 -59.09 8.40
N ILE A 841 -42.81 -58.90 9.10
CA ILE A 841 -44.15 -58.81 8.48
C ILE A 841 -44.22 -57.59 7.56
N GLY A 842 -43.70 -56.45 8.02
CA GLY A 842 -43.57 -55.21 7.26
C GLY A 842 -42.72 -55.38 6.00
N ILE A 843 -41.58 -56.05 6.08
CA ILE A 843 -40.69 -56.35 4.94
C ILE A 843 -41.36 -57.35 3.99
N PHE A 844 -42.12 -58.33 4.47
CA PHE A 844 -42.88 -59.24 3.60
C PHE A 844 -43.97 -58.49 2.81
N PHE A 845 -44.77 -57.66 3.48
CA PHE A 845 -45.77 -56.82 2.81
C PHE A 845 -45.12 -55.74 1.95
N LEU A 846 -43.98 -55.18 2.36
CA LEU A 846 -43.23 -54.19 1.58
C LEU A 846 -42.55 -54.84 0.37
N LEU A 847 -42.10 -56.09 0.43
CA LEU A 847 -41.67 -56.87 -0.73
C LEU A 847 -42.84 -57.18 -1.66
N LEU A 848 -44.02 -57.53 -1.14
CA LEU A 848 -45.23 -57.74 -1.95
C LEU A 848 -45.67 -56.43 -2.63
N ILE A 849 -45.67 -55.32 -1.89
CA ILE A 849 -45.95 -53.97 -2.37
C ILE A 849 -44.84 -53.48 -3.30
N VAL A 850 -43.57 -53.86 -3.11
CA VAL A 850 -42.46 -53.55 -4.02
C VAL A 850 -42.55 -54.38 -5.28
N VAL A 851 -43.02 -55.62 -5.26
CA VAL A 851 -43.26 -56.42 -6.48
C VAL A 851 -44.47 -55.86 -7.24
N ILE A 852 -45.59 -55.57 -6.56
CA ILE A 852 -46.78 -54.95 -7.17
C ILE A 852 -46.45 -53.54 -7.66
N SER A 853 -45.72 -52.75 -6.86
CA SER A 853 -45.20 -51.44 -7.28
C SER A 853 -44.13 -51.56 -8.33
N PHE A 854 -43.33 -52.62 -8.42
CA PHE A 854 -42.38 -52.83 -9.52
C PHE A 854 -43.13 -53.20 -10.80
N LEU A 855 -44.25 -53.91 -10.73
CA LEU A 855 -45.13 -54.15 -11.89
C LEU A 855 -45.86 -52.86 -12.31
N ILE A 856 -46.39 -52.08 -11.36
CA ILE A 856 -47.06 -50.78 -11.63
C ILE A 856 -46.06 -49.71 -12.07
N VAL A 857 -44.87 -49.66 -11.45
CA VAL A 857 -43.75 -48.77 -11.83
C VAL A 857 -43.21 -49.23 -13.16
N ARG A 858 -42.97 -50.52 -13.45
CA ARG A 858 -42.62 -50.98 -14.80
C ARG A 858 -43.66 -50.56 -15.82
N HIS A 859 -44.96 -50.70 -15.53
CA HIS A 859 -46.01 -50.27 -16.45
C HIS A 859 -46.07 -48.75 -16.62
N LYS A 860 -45.92 -47.96 -15.53
CA LYS A 860 -45.79 -46.49 -15.58
C LYS A 860 -44.47 -46.03 -16.20
N TYR A 861 -43.39 -46.79 -16.07
CA TYR A 861 -42.03 -46.50 -16.55
C TYR A 861 -41.96 -46.81 -18.03
N GLU A 862 -42.52 -47.92 -18.51
CA GLU A 862 -42.73 -48.15 -19.94
C GLU A 862 -43.63 -47.06 -20.56
N LYS A 863 -44.66 -46.58 -19.84
CA LYS A 863 -45.49 -45.44 -20.29
C LYS A 863 -44.74 -44.10 -20.26
N LYS A 864 -43.90 -43.85 -19.25
CA LYS A 864 -43.09 -42.64 -19.07
C LYS A 864 -41.90 -42.61 -20.04
N VAL A 865 -41.23 -43.75 -20.28
CA VAL A 865 -40.18 -43.94 -21.28
C VAL A 865 -40.74 -43.76 -22.69
N LYS A 866 -41.94 -44.25 -23.02
CA LYS A 866 -42.60 -43.94 -24.31
C LYS A 866 -42.92 -42.45 -24.49
N ILE A 867 -43.10 -41.70 -23.39
CA ILE A 867 -43.23 -40.23 -23.41
C ILE A 867 -41.86 -39.56 -23.52
N THR A 868 -40.85 -40.00 -22.76
CA THR A 868 -39.46 -39.51 -22.87
C THR A 868 -38.87 -39.77 -24.26
N GLN A 869 -39.16 -40.90 -24.89
CA GLN A 869 -38.81 -41.18 -26.29
C GLN A 869 -39.44 -40.17 -27.26
N LYS A 870 -40.70 -39.75 -27.03
CA LYS A 870 -41.31 -38.66 -27.81
C LYS A 870 -40.61 -37.32 -27.59
N TYR A 871 -40.13 -37.03 -26.37
CA TYR A 871 -39.34 -35.82 -26.09
C TYR A 871 -37.91 -35.88 -26.65
N MET A 872 -37.23 -37.04 -26.62
CA MET A 872 -35.91 -37.23 -27.23
C MET A 872 -35.98 -37.10 -28.75
N LYS A 873 -37.04 -37.67 -29.37
CA LYS A 873 -37.28 -37.55 -30.81
C LYS A 873 -37.65 -36.13 -31.25
N SER A 874 -38.29 -35.33 -30.39
CA SER A 874 -38.51 -33.90 -30.65
C SER A 874 -37.31 -33.00 -30.31
N TRP A 875 -36.21 -33.57 -29.81
CA TRP A 875 -34.93 -32.90 -29.55
C TRP A 875 -33.85 -33.30 -30.58
N GLY A 876 -34.21 -34.09 -31.61
CA GLY A 876 -33.30 -34.50 -32.68
C GLY A 876 -32.31 -35.61 -32.31
N ILE A 877 -32.41 -36.19 -31.11
CA ILE A 877 -31.49 -37.24 -30.63
C ILE A 877 -32.17 -38.61 -30.81
N ASP A 878 -32.02 -39.23 -31.98
CA ASP A 878 -32.55 -40.57 -32.27
C ASP A 878 -31.57 -41.67 -31.81
N LEU A 879 -31.57 -41.92 -30.50
CA LEU A 879 -30.67 -42.83 -29.79
C LEU A 879 -30.99 -44.33 -30.00
N LEU A 880 -31.75 -44.67 -31.05
CA LEU A 880 -32.07 -46.06 -31.45
C LEU A 880 -31.48 -46.48 -32.80
N SER A 881 -30.63 -45.65 -33.43
CA SER A 881 -29.67 -46.14 -34.41
C SER A 881 -28.37 -46.56 -33.69
N ALA A 882 -28.26 -47.84 -33.34
CA ALA A 882 -27.08 -48.41 -32.68
C ALA A 882 -25.77 -48.30 -33.51
N SER A 883 -25.86 -47.85 -34.77
CA SER A 883 -24.72 -47.46 -35.62
C SER A 883 -24.02 -46.17 -35.18
N THR A 884 -24.67 -45.29 -34.42
CA THR A 884 -24.15 -43.93 -34.15
C THR A 884 -23.21 -43.86 -32.94
N ILE A 885 -23.18 -44.87 -32.08
CA ILE A 885 -22.22 -44.93 -30.95
C ILE A 885 -20.77 -45.05 -31.47
N ASN A 886 -20.57 -45.64 -32.66
CA ASN A 886 -19.27 -45.64 -33.34
C ASN A 886 -18.80 -44.24 -33.81
N SER A 887 -19.65 -43.20 -33.76
CA SER A 887 -19.26 -41.82 -34.12
C SER A 887 -18.60 -41.03 -32.99
N LEU A 888 -18.73 -41.49 -31.74
CA LEU A 888 -17.99 -40.91 -30.60
C LEU A 888 -16.49 -41.20 -30.72
N ASP A 889 -16.10 -42.34 -31.31
CA ASP A 889 -14.70 -42.77 -31.40
C ASP A 889 -13.80 -41.81 -32.20
N LYS A 890 -14.37 -41.02 -33.13
CA LYS A 890 -13.62 -39.97 -33.86
C LYS A 890 -13.30 -38.74 -32.99
N TRP A 891 -14.19 -38.38 -32.05
CA TRP A 891 -14.07 -37.17 -31.23
C TRP A 891 -13.61 -37.45 -29.80
N GLU A 892 -13.62 -38.70 -29.35
CA GLU A 892 -13.16 -39.12 -28.02
C GLU A 892 -11.63 -39.05 -27.92
N ILE A 893 -11.13 -38.11 -27.14
CA ILE A 893 -9.71 -37.97 -26.80
C ILE A 893 -9.47 -38.70 -25.48
N SER A 894 -8.52 -39.65 -25.49
CA SER A 894 -8.13 -40.37 -24.27
C SER A 894 -7.52 -39.42 -23.23
N ARG A 895 -7.82 -39.64 -21.95
CA ARG A 895 -7.50 -38.71 -20.86
C ARG A 895 -5.99 -38.47 -20.68
N ASP A 896 -5.16 -39.46 -20.96
CA ASP A 896 -3.69 -39.38 -21.00
C ASP A 896 -3.16 -38.40 -22.08
N LYS A 897 -3.95 -38.09 -23.10
CA LYS A 897 -3.63 -37.09 -24.14
C LYS A 897 -4.11 -35.68 -23.78
N ILE A 898 -4.54 -35.43 -22.55
CA ILE A 898 -5.05 -34.12 -22.09
C ILE A 898 -4.32 -33.72 -20.80
N VAL A 899 -3.61 -32.59 -20.84
CA VAL A 899 -2.97 -31.97 -19.68
C VAL A 899 -3.76 -30.73 -19.29
N ILE A 900 -4.21 -30.67 -18.03
CA ILE A 900 -4.98 -29.54 -17.49
C ILE A 900 -4.06 -28.66 -16.64
N ASN A 901 -4.05 -27.36 -16.95
CA ASN A 901 -3.27 -26.33 -16.28
C ASN A 901 -4.19 -25.43 -15.42
N ARG A 902 -4.03 -24.11 -15.48
CA ARG A 902 -4.80 -23.13 -14.68
C ARG A 902 -6.28 -23.07 -15.04
N LYS A 903 -7.15 -22.78 -14.06
CA LYS A 903 -8.55 -22.34 -14.29
C LYS A 903 -8.52 -21.04 -15.09
N LEU A 904 -9.32 -20.97 -16.15
CA LEU A 904 -9.56 -19.77 -16.97
C LEU A 904 -10.84 -19.04 -16.54
N GLY A 905 -11.85 -19.80 -16.11
CA GLY A 905 -13.15 -19.25 -15.73
C GLY A 905 -14.10 -20.30 -15.17
N GLU A 906 -15.33 -19.88 -14.94
CA GLU A 906 -16.43 -20.70 -14.47
C GLU A 906 -17.70 -20.34 -15.27
N GLY A 907 -18.45 -21.35 -15.69
CA GLY A 907 -19.71 -21.20 -16.41
C GLY A 907 -20.79 -22.08 -15.81
N ALA A 908 -21.99 -22.05 -16.39
CA ALA A 908 -23.19 -22.68 -15.83
C ALA A 908 -23.03 -24.16 -15.41
N PHE A 909 -22.24 -24.94 -16.16
CA PHE A 909 -22.02 -26.36 -15.91
C PHE A 909 -20.81 -26.69 -15.01
N GLY A 910 -19.92 -25.72 -14.75
CA GLY A 910 -18.66 -25.97 -14.04
C GLY A 910 -17.49 -25.13 -14.54
N PHE A 911 -16.27 -25.65 -14.34
CA PHE A 911 -15.05 -24.87 -14.56
C PHE A 911 -14.53 -25.03 -16.00
N VAL A 912 -13.92 -23.95 -16.50
CA VAL A 912 -13.11 -23.97 -17.74
C VAL A 912 -11.64 -23.85 -17.35
N TYR A 913 -10.82 -24.77 -17.81
CA TYR A 913 -9.37 -24.75 -17.62
C TYR A 913 -8.65 -24.51 -18.95
N GLY A 914 -7.43 -23.96 -18.86
CA GLY A 914 -6.49 -23.99 -19.97
C GLY A 914 -5.68 -25.27 -19.88
N GLY A 915 -5.27 -25.81 -21.02
CA GLY A 915 -4.54 -27.06 -21.07
C GLY A 915 -3.88 -27.29 -22.41
N GLU A 916 -3.33 -28.48 -22.56
CA GLU A 916 -2.76 -28.97 -23.82
C GLU A 916 -3.41 -30.31 -24.16
N ALA A 917 -3.74 -30.52 -25.44
CA ALA A 917 -4.26 -31.79 -25.93
C ALA A 917 -3.43 -32.30 -27.10
N HIS A 918 -3.09 -33.59 -27.08
CA HIS A 918 -2.37 -34.24 -28.17
C HIS A 918 -3.34 -34.73 -29.25
N LEU A 919 -3.52 -33.92 -30.29
CA LEU A 919 -4.34 -34.27 -31.45
C LEU A 919 -3.48 -35.02 -32.48
N ASN A 920 -3.97 -36.17 -32.97
CA ASN A 920 -3.18 -37.12 -33.77
C ASN A 920 -2.52 -36.51 -35.02
N GLU A 921 -3.09 -35.45 -35.61
CA GLU A 921 -2.58 -34.77 -36.81
C GLU A 921 -1.80 -33.48 -36.53
N LYS A 922 -1.91 -32.91 -35.32
CA LYS A 922 -1.35 -31.58 -34.96
C LYS A 922 -0.36 -31.61 -33.79
N GLY A 923 -0.16 -32.76 -33.17
CA GLY A 923 0.64 -32.89 -31.95
C GLY A 923 -0.05 -32.22 -30.75
N TRP A 924 0.76 -31.76 -29.79
CA TRP A 924 0.27 -30.99 -28.64
C TRP A 924 -0.16 -29.59 -29.08
N VAL A 925 -1.43 -29.25 -28.85
CA VAL A 925 -1.99 -27.91 -29.08
C VAL A 925 -2.59 -27.35 -27.80
N ALA A 926 -2.53 -26.02 -27.64
CA ALA A 926 -3.20 -25.33 -26.53
C ALA A 926 -4.72 -25.40 -26.68
N VAL A 927 -5.41 -25.78 -25.60
CA VAL A 927 -6.87 -26.00 -25.57
C VAL A 927 -7.53 -25.34 -24.36
N ALA A 928 -8.83 -25.08 -24.49
CA ALA A 928 -9.73 -24.83 -23.37
C ALA A 928 -10.51 -26.11 -23.04
N VAL A 929 -10.55 -26.50 -21.77
CA VAL A 929 -11.20 -27.73 -21.28
C VAL A 929 -12.36 -27.34 -20.37
N LYS A 930 -13.60 -27.48 -20.87
CA LYS A 930 -14.84 -27.30 -20.08
C LYS A 930 -15.10 -28.58 -19.29
N THR A 931 -15.47 -28.46 -18.02
CA THR A 931 -15.61 -29.59 -17.08
C THR A 931 -16.88 -29.46 -16.25
N LEU A 932 -17.53 -30.59 -15.95
CA LEU A 932 -18.68 -30.65 -15.03
C LEU A 932 -18.24 -30.66 -13.56
N LYS A 933 -19.07 -30.12 -12.67
CA LYS A 933 -18.86 -30.20 -11.21
C LYS A 933 -19.02 -31.66 -10.73
N VAL A 934 -18.22 -32.06 -9.73
CA VAL A 934 -18.31 -33.41 -9.15
C VAL A 934 -19.64 -33.57 -8.43
N GLY A 935 -20.40 -34.61 -8.76
CA GLY A 935 -21.75 -34.82 -8.24
C GLY A 935 -22.88 -34.18 -9.06
N SER A 936 -22.57 -33.55 -10.21
CA SER A 936 -23.59 -33.00 -11.12
C SER A 936 -24.69 -34.00 -11.53
N SER A 937 -25.91 -33.50 -11.65
CA SER A 937 -27.09 -34.32 -11.95
C SER A 937 -27.05 -34.94 -13.35
N THR A 938 -27.85 -35.99 -13.58
CA THR A 938 -27.99 -36.59 -14.92
C THR A 938 -28.54 -35.60 -15.95
N GLU A 939 -29.34 -34.62 -15.53
CA GLU A 939 -29.86 -33.57 -16.41
C GLU A 939 -28.75 -32.58 -16.80
N GLU A 940 -27.92 -32.11 -15.86
CA GLU A 940 -26.72 -31.31 -16.14
C GLU A 940 -25.73 -32.03 -17.06
N LYS A 941 -25.52 -33.35 -16.85
CA LYS A 941 -24.66 -34.19 -17.70
C LYS A 941 -25.19 -34.26 -19.14
N LEU A 942 -26.51 -34.33 -19.32
CA LEU A 942 -27.14 -34.36 -20.64
C LEU A 942 -27.09 -33.00 -21.35
N ASP A 943 -27.35 -31.90 -20.65
CA ASP A 943 -27.29 -30.55 -21.23
C ASP A 943 -25.85 -30.17 -21.63
N PHE A 944 -24.84 -30.54 -20.82
CA PHE A 944 -23.41 -30.38 -21.15
C PHE A 944 -22.99 -31.16 -22.41
N LEU A 945 -23.46 -32.41 -22.56
CA LEU A 945 -23.18 -33.22 -23.75
C LEU A 945 -23.98 -32.74 -24.98
N ALA A 946 -25.16 -32.17 -24.79
CA ALA A 946 -25.96 -31.59 -25.87
C ALA A 946 -25.28 -30.36 -26.50
N GLU A 947 -24.62 -29.53 -25.69
CA GLU A 947 -23.78 -28.41 -26.19
C GLU A 947 -22.67 -28.94 -27.10
N ALA A 948 -21.91 -29.95 -26.64
CA ALA A 948 -20.83 -30.55 -27.43
C ALA A 948 -21.35 -31.20 -28.73
N GLU A 949 -22.52 -31.84 -28.72
CA GLU A 949 -23.15 -32.42 -29.93
C GLU A 949 -23.57 -31.35 -30.95
N VAL A 950 -24.04 -30.19 -30.49
CA VAL A 950 -24.33 -29.04 -31.37
C VAL A 950 -23.03 -28.49 -31.99
N MET A 951 -21.96 -28.34 -31.19
CA MET A 951 -20.67 -27.82 -31.69
C MET A 951 -20.03 -28.69 -32.78
N LYS A 952 -20.25 -30.01 -32.79
CA LYS A 952 -19.79 -30.91 -33.87
C LYS A 952 -20.33 -30.55 -35.26
N ARG A 953 -21.39 -29.74 -35.36
CA ARG A 953 -22.03 -29.32 -36.62
C ARG A 953 -21.43 -28.04 -37.20
N PHE A 954 -20.55 -27.34 -36.49
CA PHE A 954 -20.06 -26.03 -36.87
C PHE A 954 -18.57 -26.05 -37.18
N GLU A 955 -18.21 -25.72 -38.42
CA GLU A 955 -16.83 -25.53 -38.86
C GLU A 955 -16.74 -24.18 -39.60
N HIS A 956 -16.47 -23.12 -38.85
CA HIS A 956 -16.36 -21.77 -39.39
C HIS A 956 -15.31 -20.95 -38.67
N LYS A 957 -14.57 -20.11 -39.41
CA LYS A 957 -13.44 -19.31 -38.88
C LYS A 957 -13.82 -18.35 -37.74
N ASN A 958 -15.10 -17.97 -37.63
CA ASN A 958 -15.64 -17.10 -36.58
C ASN A 958 -16.54 -17.85 -35.57
N ILE A 959 -16.45 -19.18 -35.50
CA ILE A 959 -17.10 -19.99 -34.45
C ILE A 959 -16.01 -20.75 -33.68
N VAL A 960 -16.18 -20.85 -32.36
CA VAL A 960 -15.27 -21.60 -31.48
C VAL A 960 -15.35 -23.09 -31.80
N GLN A 961 -14.24 -23.64 -32.27
CA GLN A 961 -14.14 -25.02 -32.73
C GLN A 961 -14.03 -26.00 -31.55
N LEU A 962 -14.89 -27.02 -31.56
CA LEU A 962 -14.70 -28.25 -30.78
C LEU A 962 -13.51 -29.03 -31.35
N LEU A 963 -12.60 -29.47 -30.50
CA LEU A 963 -11.45 -30.31 -30.84
C LEU A 963 -11.63 -31.76 -30.40
N GLY A 964 -12.45 -32.00 -29.37
CA GLY A 964 -12.82 -33.35 -28.93
C GLY A 964 -13.60 -33.37 -27.61
N VAL A 965 -13.90 -34.57 -27.14
CA VAL A 965 -14.55 -34.84 -25.86
C VAL A 965 -13.79 -35.94 -25.11
N CYS A 966 -13.89 -36.00 -23.78
CA CYS A 966 -13.43 -37.14 -22.98
C CYS A 966 -14.57 -37.55 -22.07
N THR A 967 -15.26 -38.62 -22.45
CA THR A 967 -16.50 -39.10 -21.84
C THR A 967 -16.31 -40.40 -21.05
N LYS A 968 -15.24 -41.16 -21.33
CA LYS A 968 -14.96 -42.47 -20.70
C LYS A 968 -14.76 -42.46 -19.17
N ASN A 969 -14.37 -41.33 -18.59
CA ASN A 969 -14.10 -41.17 -17.14
C ASN A 969 -14.69 -39.85 -16.62
N GLU A 970 -15.07 -39.78 -15.34
CA GLU A 970 -15.48 -38.53 -14.69
C GLU A 970 -14.27 -37.75 -14.13
N PRO A 971 -14.34 -36.39 -14.05
CA PRO A 971 -15.35 -35.53 -14.66
C PRO A 971 -15.21 -35.49 -16.19
N VAL A 972 -16.33 -35.40 -16.90
CA VAL A 972 -16.39 -35.35 -18.37
C VAL A 972 -15.78 -34.04 -18.89
N TYR A 973 -15.05 -34.11 -20.00
CA TYR A 973 -14.42 -32.94 -20.62
C TYR A 973 -14.93 -32.66 -22.04
N THR A 974 -15.09 -31.37 -22.34
CA THR A 974 -15.27 -30.84 -23.70
C THR A 974 -14.05 -29.99 -24.03
N ILE A 975 -13.30 -30.37 -25.08
CA ILE A 975 -12.01 -29.80 -25.45
C ILE A 975 -12.23 -28.88 -26.66
N MET A 976 -11.88 -27.61 -26.52
CA MET A 976 -12.12 -26.54 -27.50
C MET A 976 -10.82 -25.81 -27.81
N GLU A 977 -10.78 -25.06 -28.91
CA GLU A 977 -9.61 -24.21 -29.22
C GLU A 977 -9.35 -23.16 -28.12
N PHE A 978 -8.08 -22.85 -27.85
CA PHE A 978 -7.70 -21.90 -26.82
C PHE A 978 -7.76 -20.45 -27.32
N MET A 979 -8.55 -19.63 -26.64
CA MET A 979 -8.78 -18.22 -26.96
C MET A 979 -7.96 -17.32 -26.03
N LEU A 980 -6.74 -16.96 -26.48
CA LEU A 980 -5.69 -16.35 -25.65
C LEU A 980 -6.14 -15.15 -24.81
N TYR A 981 -6.99 -14.28 -25.34
CA TYR A 981 -7.40 -13.05 -24.66
C TYR A 981 -8.77 -13.15 -23.97
N GLY A 982 -9.34 -14.37 -23.83
CA GLY A 982 -10.62 -14.59 -23.17
C GLY A 982 -11.81 -14.06 -23.97
N ASP A 983 -12.82 -13.55 -23.27
CA ASP A 983 -14.04 -12.99 -23.86
C ASP A 983 -13.86 -11.52 -24.29
N LEU A 984 -14.71 -11.07 -25.22
CA LEU A 984 -14.64 -9.76 -25.84
C LEU A 984 -15.01 -8.64 -24.85
N LYS A 985 -15.88 -8.90 -23.85
CA LYS A 985 -16.19 -7.92 -22.81
C LYS A 985 -14.94 -7.61 -21.99
N THR A 986 -14.27 -8.63 -21.48
CA THR A 986 -13.01 -8.51 -20.73
C THR A 986 -11.91 -7.89 -21.61
N PHE A 987 -11.81 -8.30 -22.88
CA PHE A 987 -10.85 -7.73 -23.85
C PHE A 987 -11.01 -6.21 -24.02
N LEU A 988 -12.26 -5.74 -24.16
CA LEU A 988 -12.60 -4.32 -24.35
C LEU A 988 -12.40 -3.53 -23.06
N LEU A 989 -12.89 -4.02 -21.92
CA LEU A 989 -12.74 -3.35 -20.62
C LEU A 989 -11.27 -3.12 -20.26
N ALA A 990 -10.41 -4.11 -20.50
CA ALA A 990 -8.96 -4.00 -20.29
C ALA A 990 -8.31 -2.89 -21.13
N ARG A 991 -8.94 -2.47 -22.24
CA ARG A 991 -8.43 -1.48 -23.21
C ARG A 991 -9.17 -0.15 -23.17
N ARG A 992 -10.14 0.02 -22.26
CA ARG A 992 -10.93 1.26 -22.10
C ARG A 992 -10.05 2.49 -21.85
N HIS A 993 -8.88 2.33 -21.25
CA HIS A 993 -7.91 3.41 -21.01
C HIS A 993 -7.30 3.99 -22.29
N LEU A 994 -7.13 3.19 -23.34
CA LEU A 994 -6.52 3.60 -24.62
C LEU A 994 -7.41 4.58 -25.41
N VAL A 995 -8.72 4.62 -25.12
CA VAL A 995 -9.68 5.47 -25.83
C VAL A 995 -9.42 6.97 -25.60
N ASN A 996 -8.84 7.33 -24.45
CA ASN A 996 -8.55 8.72 -24.10
C ASN A 996 -7.15 9.19 -24.59
N GLU A 997 -6.40 8.34 -25.29
CA GLU A 997 -5.11 8.73 -25.86
C GLU A 997 -5.30 9.62 -27.10
N LYS A 998 -4.31 10.46 -27.38
CA LYS A 998 -4.44 11.55 -28.37
C LYS A 998 -4.58 11.06 -29.83
N TYR A 999 -4.22 9.80 -30.10
CA TYR A 999 -4.24 9.17 -31.43
C TYR A 999 -4.66 7.68 -31.36
N PRO A 1000 -5.93 7.35 -31.06
CA PRO A 1000 -6.35 5.96 -30.85
C PRO A 1000 -6.21 5.08 -32.11
N ASP A 1001 -6.24 5.67 -33.30
CA ASP A 1001 -6.01 4.98 -34.58
C ASP A 1001 -4.53 4.56 -34.80
N GLU A 1002 -3.56 5.07 -34.02
CA GLU A 1002 -2.18 4.56 -34.01
C GLU A 1002 -2.04 3.25 -33.21
N THR A 1003 -2.98 2.99 -32.28
CA THR A 1003 -3.03 1.74 -31.52
C THR A 1003 -3.78 0.66 -32.32
N ASP A 1004 -3.04 -0.29 -32.90
CA ASP A 1004 -3.61 -1.42 -33.67
C ASP A 1004 -4.52 -2.36 -32.82
N GLU A 1005 -4.56 -2.14 -31.50
CA GLU A 1005 -5.41 -2.84 -30.55
C GLU A 1005 -6.89 -2.37 -30.59
N ILE A 1006 -7.15 -1.07 -30.77
CA ILE A 1006 -8.50 -0.46 -30.62
C ILE A 1006 -8.92 0.48 -31.77
N SER A 1007 -8.12 0.60 -32.83
CA SER A 1007 -8.45 1.43 -34.00
C SER A 1007 -9.86 1.18 -34.54
N CYS A 1008 -10.44 2.18 -35.22
CA CYS A 1008 -11.78 2.05 -35.82
C CYS A 1008 -11.88 0.83 -36.78
N LYS A 1009 -10.75 0.51 -37.43
CA LYS A 1009 -10.62 -0.67 -38.29
C LYS A 1009 -10.69 -1.98 -37.50
N LYS A 1010 -10.08 -2.03 -36.31
CA LYS A 1010 -10.07 -3.25 -35.50
C LYS A 1010 -11.44 -3.53 -34.90
N LEU A 1011 -12.11 -2.53 -34.33
CA LEU A 1011 -13.48 -2.65 -33.79
C LEU A 1011 -14.47 -3.10 -34.88
N THR A 1012 -14.38 -2.53 -36.09
CA THR A 1012 -15.23 -2.93 -37.22
C THR A 1012 -15.00 -4.38 -37.63
N ASN A 1013 -13.74 -4.85 -37.65
CA ASN A 1013 -13.44 -6.26 -37.93
C ASN A 1013 -14.01 -7.20 -36.84
N MET A 1014 -13.98 -6.81 -35.57
CA MET A 1014 -14.57 -7.59 -34.47
C MET A 1014 -16.08 -7.75 -34.62
N ALA A 1015 -16.79 -6.69 -35.01
CA ALA A 1015 -18.21 -6.75 -35.31
C ALA A 1015 -18.52 -7.61 -36.56
N LEU A 1016 -17.72 -7.46 -37.63
CA LEU A 1016 -17.83 -8.22 -38.88
C LEU A 1016 -17.58 -9.72 -38.67
N ASP A 1017 -16.63 -10.08 -37.80
CA ASP A 1017 -16.34 -11.46 -37.42
C ASP A 1017 -17.57 -12.14 -36.80
N VAL A 1018 -18.27 -11.49 -35.85
CA VAL A 1018 -19.49 -12.04 -35.25
C VAL A 1018 -20.66 -12.05 -36.25
N ALA A 1019 -20.80 -11.03 -37.11
CA ALA A 1019 -21.82 -11.03 -38.16
C ALA A 1019 -21.67 -12.23 -39.12
N ARG A 1020 -20.43 -12.60 -39.48
CA ARG A 1020 -20.15 -13.80 -40.29
C ARG A 1020 -20.53 -15.09 -39.58
N ALA A 1021 -20.31 -15.18 -38.27
CA ALA A 1021 -20.75 -16.32 -37.47
C ALA A 1021 -22.29 -16.46 -37.49
N LEU A 1022 -23.02 -15.35 -37.37
CA LEU A 1022 -24.49 -15.35 -37.41
C LEU A 1022 -25.05 -15.65 -38.81
N SER A 1023 -24.40 -15.20 -39.89
CA SER A 1023 -24.76 -15.60 -41.27
C SER A 1023 -24.65 -17.11 -41.44
N TYR A 1024 -23.50 -17.68 -41.05
CA TYR A 1024 -23.26 -19.12 -41.12
C TYR A 1024 -24.27 -19.95 -40.30
N LEU A 1025 -24.60 -19.51 -39.08
CA LEU A 1025 -25.64 -20.19 -38.27
C LEU A 1025 -27.03 -20.10 -38.92
N ALA A 1026 -27.39 -18.94 -39.48
CA ALA A 1026 -28.67 -18.74 -40.17
C ALA A 1026 -28.79 -19.60 -41.45
N GLU A 1027 -27.69 -19.72 -42.22
CA GLU A 1027 -27.57 -20.60 -43.40
C GLU A 1027 -27.79 -22.07 -43.01
N LEU A 1028 -27.19 -22.53 -41.91
CA LEU A 1028 -27.41 -23.87 -41.35
C LEU A 1028 -28.75 -24.04 -40.61
N LYS A 1029 -29.61 -23.02 -40.61
CA LYS A 1029 -30.91 -23.00 -39.91
C LYS A 1029 -30.81 -23.18 -38.38
N TYR A 1030 -29.75 -22.68 -37.76
CA TYR A 1030 -29.59 -22.59 -36.30
C TYR A 1030 -29.84 -21.17 -35.78
N VAL A 1031 -30.23 -21.07 -34.50
CA VAL A 1031 -30.37 -19.81 -33.76
C VAL A 1031 -29.60 -19.93 -32.45
N HIS A 1032 -28.73 -18.96 -32.15
CA HIS A 1032 -27.81 -18.96 -31.01
C HIS A 1032 -28.53 -18.71 -29.68
N ARG A 1033 -29.46 -17.73 -29.68
CA ARG A 1033 -30.33 -17.35 -28.55
C ARG A 1033 -29.64 -16.69 -27.34
N ASP A 1034 -28.31 -16.52 -27.38
CA ASP A 1034 -27.54 -15.73 -26.41
C ASP A 1034 -26.30 -15.07 -27.05
N VAL A 1035 -26.53 -14.11 -27.95
CA VAL A 1035 -25.45 -13.32 -28.57
C VAL A 1035 -25.14 -12.12 -27.67
N ALA A 1036 -23.96 -12.11 -27.05
CA ALA A 1036 -23.51 -11.05 -26.15
C ALA A 1036 -21.98 -10.98 -26.13
N SER A 1037 -21.41 -9.85 -25.68
CA SER A 1037 -19.96 -9.63 -25.60
C SER A 1037 -19.21 -10.73 -24.82
N ARG A 1038 -19.80 -11.21 -23.72
CA ARG A 1038 -19.29 -12.30 -22.88
C ARG A 1038 -19.18 -13.67 -23.58
N ASN A 1039 -19.96 -13.90 -24.63
CA ASN A 1039 -20.00 -15.16 -25.40
C ASN A 1039 -19.18 -15.09 -26.69
N CYS A 1040 -18.59 -13.93 -26.98
CA CYS A 1040 -17.68 -13.71 -28.09
C CYS A 1040 -16.25 -13.83 -27.56
N LEU A 1041 -15.45 -14.78 -28.04
CA LEU A 1041 -14.08 -15.02 -27.58
C LEU A 1041 -13.03 -14.48 -28.56
N VAL A 1042 -11.87 -14.07 -28.05
CA VAL A 1042 -10.81 -13.39 -28.83
C VAL A 1042 -9.53 -14.23 -28.87
N ASN A 1043 -9.12 -14.66 -30.06
CA ASN A 1043 -7.92 -15.50 -30.25
C ASN A 1043 -6.61 -14.69 -30.31
N VAL A 1044 -5.47 -15.37 -30.41
CA VAL A 1044 -4.13 -14.75 -30.51
C VAL A 1044 -3.98 -13.72 -31.64
N ASN A 1045 -4.68 -13.91 -32.76
CA ASN A 1045 -4.69 -12.99 -33.90
C ASN A 1045 -5.71 -11.84 -33.74
N LYS A 1046 -6.30 -11.71 -32.55
CA LYS A 1046 -7.38 -10.77 -32.21
C LYS A 1046 -8.57 -10.90 -33.17
N VAL A 1047 -8.87 -12.12 -33.64
CA VAL A 1047 -10.07 -12.48 -34.42
C VAL A 1047 -11.13 -12.93 -33.43
N VAL A 1048 -12.37 -12.48 -33.64
CA VAL A 1048 -13.49 -12.85 -32.76
C VAL A 1048 -14.15 -14.14 -33.24
N LYS A 1049 -14.48 -15.01 -32.29
CA LYS A 1049 -15.27 -16.22 -32.53
C LYS A 1049 -16.45 -16.30 -31.56
N LEU A 1050 -17.62 -16.65 -32.07
CA LEU A 1050 -18.81 -16.87 -31.26
C LEU A 1050 -18.76 -18.24 -30.57
N GLY A 1051 -19.11 -18.30 -29.28
CA GLY A 1051 -19.09 -19.48 -28.44
C GLY A 1051 -20.25 -19.52 -27.43
N ASP A 1052 -20.23 -20.53 -26.55
CA ASP A 1052 -21.32 -20.94 -25.65
C ASP A 1052 -22.63 -21.32 -26.37
N PHE A 1053 -22.65 -22.55 -26.87
CA PHE A 1053 -23.75 -23.09 -27.66
C PHE A 1053 -24.85 -23.77 -26.80
N GLY A 1054 -24.80 -23.68 -25.46
CA GLY A 1054 -25.74 -24.39 -24.58
C GLY A 1054 -27.22 -24.05 -24.84
N MET A 1055 -27.50 -22.81 -25.24
CA MET A 1055 -28.84 -22.35 -25.61
C MET A 1055 -29.20 -22.53 -27.10
N THR A 1056 -28.23 -22.83 -27.96
CA THR A 1056 -28.39 -22.90 -29.42
C THR A 1056 -29.33 -24.04 -29.82
N ARG A 1057 -30.24 -23.81 -30.77
CA ARG A 1057 -31.19 -24.85 -31.26
C ARG A 1057 -31.37 -24.76 -32.78
N PRO A 1058 -31.58 -25.90 -33.47
CA PRO A 1058 -32.00 -25.90 -34.87
C PRO A 1058 -33.45 -25.40 -34.99
N MET A 1059 -33.77 -24.79 -36.14
CA MET A 1059 -35.14 -24.52 -36.53
C MET A 1059 -35.79 -25.78 -37.12
N CYS A 1060 -37.08 -25.98 -36.85
CA CYS A 1060 -37.87 -27.04 -37.46
C CYS A 1060 -38.38 -26.61 -38.86
N GLU A 1061 -39.25 -27.40 -39.49
CA GLU A 1061 -39.83 -27.11 -40.83
C GLU A 1061 -40.61 -25.78 -40.91
N SER A 1062 -40.98 -25.18 -39.78
CA SER A 1062 -41.36 -23.77 -39.67
C SER A 1062 -40.13 -22.90 -39.36
N ASP A 1063 -39.90 -21.81 -40.09
CA ASP A 1063 -38.76 -20.85 -39.97
C ASP A 1063 -38.64 -20.10 -38.61
N TYR A 1064 -39.13 -20.68 -37.51
CA TYR A 1064 -38.98 -20.21 -36.15
C TYR A 1064 -38.94 -21.37 -35.15
N TYR A 1065 -38.20 -21.17 -34.05
CA TYR A 1065 -38.23 -22.05 -32.87
C TYR A 1065 -39.13 -21.47 -31.79
N ARG A 1066 -39.88 -22.32 -31.06
CA ARG A 1066 -40.78 -21.90 -29.97
C ARG A 1066 -40.41 -22.56 -28.65
N PHE A 1067 -39.99 -21.75 -27.68
CA PHE A 1067 -39.54 -22.20 -26.37
C PHE A 1067 -40.71 -22.46 -25.41
N ASN A 1068 -40.70 -23.61 -24.74
CA ASN A 1068 -41.85 -24.15 -23.98
C ASN A 1068 -41.47 -24.76 -22.61
N ARG A 1069 -40.33 -24.36 -22.02
CA ARG A 1069 -39.85 -24.86 -20.71
C ARG A 1069 -39.55 -23.71 -19.75
N LYS A 1070 -39.55 -23.99 -18.44
CA LYS A 1070 -38.87 -23.15 -17.44
C LYS A 1070 -37.36 -23.27 -17.63
N GLY A 1071 -36.64 -22.15 -17.62
CA GLY A 1071 -35.20 -22.06 -17.72
C GLY A 1071 -34.75 -20.59 -17.70
N MET A 1072 -33.49 -20.34 -17.34
CA MET A 1072 -32.92 -18.99 -17.29
C MET A 1072 -32.81 -18.41 -18.72
N LEU A 1073 -32.95 -17.09 -18.85
CA LEU A 1073 -32.99 -16.39 -20.14
C LEU A 1073 -32.20 -15.05 -20.07
N PRO A 1074 -31.42 -14.68 -21.10
CA PRO A 1074 -30.59 -13.48 -21.11
C PRO A 1074 -31.38 -12.21 -21.45
N VAL A 1075 -32.36 -11.86 -20.61
CA VAL A 1075 -33.43 -10.86 -20.88
C VAL A 1075 -32.96 -9.56 -21.55
N ARG A 1076 -31.80 -9.00 -21.16
CA ARG A 1076 -31.27 -7.73 -21.69
C ARG A 1076 -30.81 -7.77 -23.14
N TRP A 1077 -30.49 -8.95 -23.68
CA TRP A 1077 -30.08 -9.13 -25.07
C TRP A 1077 -31.22 -9.65 -25.96
N MET A 1078 -32.37 -10.00 -25.38
CA MET A 1078 -33.46 -10.67 -26.11
C MET A 1078 -34.36 -9.71 -26.88
N ALA A 1079 -34.85 -10.18 -28.03
CA ALA A 1079 -35.81 -9.46 -28.87
C ALA A 1079 -37.23 -9.44 -28.26
N PRO A 1080 -38.07 -8.42 -28.57
CA PRO A 1080 -39.44 -8.32 -28.07
C PRO A 1080 -40.29 -9.57 -28.34
N GLU A 1081 -40.19 -10.16 -29.54
CA GLU A 1081 -40.94 -11.38 -29.89
C GLU A 1081 -40.46 -12.63 -29.11
N SER A 1082 -39.18 -12.68 -28.73
CA SER A 1082 -38.64 -13.74 -27.89
C SER A 1082 -39.11 -13.61 -26.44
N LEU A 1083 -39.21 -12.38 -25.94
CA LEU A 1083 -39.70 -12.06 -24.59
C LEU A 1083 -41.23 -12.23 -24.44
N VAL A 1084 -42.01 -11.92 -25.49
CA VAL A 1084 -43.49 -11.98 -25.45
C VAL A 1084 -44.04 -13.34 -25.89
N LEU A 1085 -43.49 -13.95 -26.93
CA LEU A 1085 -44.06 -15.14 -27.59
C LEU A 1085 -43.22 -16.41 -27.41
N GLY A 1086 -42.01 -16.29 -26.83
CA GLY A 1086 -41.04 -17.39 -26.75
C GLY A 1086 -40.47 -17.80 -28.12
N VAL A 1087 -40.54 -16.89 -29.11
CA VAL A 1087 -40.16 -17.15 -30.50
C VAL A 1087 -38.71 -16.73 -30.76
N PHE A 1088 -37.92 -17.63 -31.34
CA PHE A 1088 -36.52 -17.40 -31.68
C PHE A 1088 -36.30 -17.66 -33.18
N THR A 1089 -35.57 -16.76 -33.84
CA THR A 1089 -35.29 -16.74 -35.29
C THR A 1089 -33.90 -16.13 -35.53
N PRO A 1090 -33.30 -16.21 -36.73
CA PRO A 1090 -32.10 -15.45 -37.06
C PRO A 1090 -32.27 -13.94 -36.84
N ALA A 1091 -33.47 -13.41 -37.07
CA ALA A 1091 -33.80 -12.00 -36.80
C ALA A 1091 -33.84 -11.66 -35.29
N SER A 1092 -34.05 -12.61 -34.39
CA SER A 1092 -33.89 -12.37 -32.94
C SER A 1092 -32.42 -12.33 -32.53
N ASP A 1093 -31.55 -13.13 -33.15
CA ASP A 1093 -30.09 -13.02 -32.94
C ASP A 1093 -29.55 -11.69 -33.51
N VAL A 1094 -30.13 -11.16 -34.60
CA VAL A 1094 -29.81 -9.80 -35.12
C VAL A 1094 -30.15 -8.68 -34.13
N TRP A 1095 -31.24 -8.81 -33.35
CA TRP A 1095 -31.53 -7.86 -32.28
C TRP A 1095 -30.45 -7.89 -31.19
N SER A 1096 -30.07 -9.10 -30.76
CA SER A 1096 -28.98 -9.31 -29.80
C SER A 1096 -27.64 -8.79 -30.33
N TYR A 1097 -27.39 -8.94 -31.64
CA TYR A 1097 -26.24 -8.36 -32.33
C TYR A 1097 -26.24 -6.82 -32.31
N GLY A 1098 -27.41 -6.18 -32.38
CA GLY A 1098 -27.52 -4.73 -32.15
C GLY A 1098 -27.07 -4.32 -30.74
N VAL A 1099 -27.39 -5.13 -29.72
CA VAL A 1099 -26.90 -4.93 -28.34
C VAL A 1099 -25.39 -5.17 -28.26
N LEU A 1100 -24.86 -6.18 -28.95
CA LEU A 1100 -23.41 -6.41 -29.05
C LEU A 1100 -22.67 -5.23 -29.70
N LEU A 1101 -23.22 -4.62 -30.77
CA LEU A 1101 -22.63 -3.42 -31.38
C LEU A 1101 -22.52 -2.27 -30.36
N TYR A 1102 -23.55 -2.07 -29.53
CA TYR A 1102 -23.52 -1.13 -28.42
C TYR A 1102 -22.44 -1.50 -27.39
N GLU A 1103 -22.31 -2.77 -26.99
CA GLU A 1103 -21.26 -3.24 -26.07
C GLU A 1103 -19.84 -3.01 -26.63
N ILE A 1104 -19.64 -3.13 -27.95
CA ILE A 1104 -18.35 -2.90 -28.61
C ILE A 1104 -17.97 -1.40 -28.58
N ILE A 1105 -18.85 -0.51 -29.05
CA ILE A 1105 -18.54 0.93 -29.12
C ILE A 1105 -18.41 1.58 -27.74
N THR A 1106 -19.14 1.08 -26.73
CA THR A 1106 -19.08 1.57 -25.35
C THR A 1106 -18.02 0.87 -24.49
N PHE A 1107 -17.17 0.01 -25.08
CA PHE A 1107 -16.09 -0.70 -24.40
C PHE A 1107 -16.57 -1.47 -23.15
N GLY A 1108 -17.59 -2.31 -23.34
CA GLY A 1108 -18.11 -3.25 -22.35
C GLY A 1108 -19.10 -2.67 -21.32
N SER A 1109 -19.68 -1.48 -21.57
CA SER A 1109 -20.73 -0.91 -20.70
C SER A 1109 -21.94 -1.83 -20.61
N PHE A 1110 -22.57 -1.88 -19.44
CA PHE A 1110 -23.65 -2.84 -19.16
C PHE A 1110 -24.99 -2.41 -19.81
N PRO A 1111 -25.64 -3.25 -20.64
CA PRO A 1111 -26.90 -2.88 -21.30
C PRO A 1111 -28.04 -2.57 -20.31
N PHE A 1112 -28.77 -1.47 -20.58
CA PHE A 1112 -29.86 -0.97 -19.76
C PHE A 1112 -29.44 -0.73 -18.29
N GLN A 1113 -28.29 -0.07 -18.09
CA GLN A 1113 -27.78 0.34 -16.78
C GLN A 1113 -28.86 1.11 -16.00
N GLY A 1114 -28.98 0.83 -14.69
CA GLY A 1114 -30.00 1.43 -13.82
C GLY A 1114 -31.39 0.76 -13.86
N LEU A 1115 -31.69 -0.12 -14.82
CA LEU A 1115 -32.92 -0.91 -14.84
C LEU A 1115 -32.68 -2.34 -14.35
N SER A 1116 -33.60 -2.90 -13.57
CA SER A 1116 -33.65 -4.34 -13.22
C SER A 1116 -34.11 -5.20 -14.41
N ASN A 1117 -33.87 -6.51 -14.37
CA ASN A 1117 -34.27 -7.39 -15.49
C ASN A 1117 -35.80 -7.39 -15.73
N ASN A 1118 -36.62 -7.18 -14.68
CA ASN A 1118 -38.08 -7.05 -14.82
C ASN A 1118 -38.47 -5.72 -15.48
N GLN A 1119 -37.77 -4.63 -15.14
CA GLN A 1119 -37.99 -3.33 -15.79
C GLN A 1119 -37.55 -3.36 -17.26
N VAL A 1120 -36.41 -4.01 -17.58
CA VAL A 1120 -35.96 -4.20 -18.98
C VAL A 1120 -36.98 -5.02 -19.78
N LEU A 1121 -37.53 -6.09 -19.19
CA LEU A 1121 -38.59 -6.90 -19.80
C LEU A 1121 -39.78 -6.03 -20.23
N GLU A 1122 -40.33 -5.20 -19.33
CA GLU A 1122 -41.47 -4.33 -19.66
C GLU A 1122 -41.09 -3.15 -20.59
N PHE A 1123 -39.88 -2.61 -20.45
CA PHE A 1123 -39.37 -1.53 -21.29
C PHE A 1123 -39.22 -1.96 -22.76
N VAL A 1124 -38.63 -3.13 -23.00
CA VAL A 1124 -38.48 -3.70 -24.35
C VAL A 1124 -39.82 -4.18 -24.91
N LYS A 1125 -40.74 -4.71 -24.08
CA LYS A 1125 -42.12 -5.03 -24.48
C LYS A 1125 -42.91 -3.81 -24.97
N ALA A 1126 -42.72 -2.64 -24.33
CA ALA A 1126 -43.32 -1.38 -24.78
C ALA A 1126 -42.84 -0.98 -26.20
N GLY A 1127 -41.66 -1.49 -26.62
CA GLY A 1127 -41.01 -1.19 -27.89
C GLY A 1127 -39.88 -0.16 -27.78
N ASN A 1128 -39.42 0.13 -26.56
CA ASN A 1128 -38.27 0.99 -26.34
C ASN A 1128 -36.96 0.21 -26.55
N THR A 1129 -35.88 0.94 -26.84
CA THR A 1129 -34.54 0.41 -27.13
C THR A 1129 -33.49 1.09 -26.27
N LEU A 1130 -32.23 0.65 -26.33
CA LEU A 1130 -31.13 1.36 -25.67
C LEU A 1130 -30.95 2.76 -26.27
N SER A 1131 -30.60 3.73 -25.43
CA SER A 1131 -30.07 5.00 -25.89
C SER A 1131 -28.71 4.77 -26.55
N ILE A 1132 -28.55 5.25 -27.78
CA ILE A 1132 -27.29 5.22 -28.51
C ILE A 1132 -26.46 6.43 -28.08
N PRO A 1133 -25.16 6.29 -27.75
CA PRO A 1133 -24.31 7.41 -27.36
C PRO A 1133 -24.17 8.46 -28.48
N GLU A 1134 -23.80 9.69 -28.10
CA GLU A 1134 -23.55 10.76 -29.05
C GLU A 1134 -22.19 10.57 -29.76
N GLY A 1135 -21.96 11.34 -30.83
CA GLY A 1135 -20.71 11.31 -31.58
C GLY A 1135 -20.44 10.06 -32.45
N ILE A 1136 -21.33 9.06 -32.47
CA ILE A 1136 -21.18 7.90 -33.37
C ILE A 1136 -21.49 8.26 -34.83
N LYS A 1137 -20.94 7.49 -35.78
CA LYS A 1137 -21.17 7.74 -37.22
C LYS A 1137 -22.63 7.45 -37.60
N PRO A 1138 -23.31 8.32 -38.38
CA PRO A 1138 -24.72 8.11 -38.76
C PRO A 1138 -24.99 6.75 -39.43
N GLN A 1139 -24.04 6.25 -40.23
CA GLN A 1139 -24.14 4.94 -40.86
C GLN A 1139 -24.20 3.78 -39.84
N LEU A 1140 -23.53 3.92 -38.68
CA LEU A 1140 -23.57 2.95 -37.59
C LEU A 1140 -24.85 3.08 -36.78
N GLU A 1141 -25.28 4.31 -36.53
CA GLU A 1141 -26.56 4.59 -35.86
C GLU A 1141 -27.74 3.98 -36.62
N CYS A 1142 -27.78 4.15 -37.95
CA CYS A 1142 -28.75 3.51 -38.82
C CYS A 1142 -28.68 1.97 -38.74
N LEU A 1143 -27.48 1.37 -38.73
CA LEU A 1143 -27.32 -0.07 -38.59
C LEU A 1143 -27.89 -0.58 -37.26
N ILE A 1144 -27.50 0.04 -36.13
CA ILE A 1144 -27.97 -0.35 -34.79
C ILE A 1144 -29.50 -0.21 -34.70
N LYS A 1145 -30.08 0.91 -35.17
CA LYS A 1145 -31.53 1.13 -35.21
C LYS A 1145 -32.25 0.11 -36.11
N SER A 1146 -31.65 -0.32 -37.22
CA SER A 1146 -32.23 -1.35 -38.10
C SER A 1146 -32.23 -2.74 -37.44
N CYS A 1147 -31.18 -3.08 -36.66
CA CYS A 1147 -31.14 -4.31 -35.85
C CYS A 1147 -32.22 -4.32 -34.76
N TRP A 1148 -32.57 -3.16 -34.20
CA TRP A 1148 -33.65 -3.02 -33.21
C TRP A 1148 -35.02 -2.67 -33.80
N HIS A 1149 -35.26 -2.96 -35.08
CA HIS A 1149 -36.60 -2.77 -35.64
C HIS A 1149 -37.64 -3.66 -34.92
N LYS A 1150 -38.76 -3.07 -34.48
CA LYS A 1150 -39.81 -3.74 -33.67
C LYS A 1150 -40.42 -4.95 -34.38
N GLU A 1151 -40.64 -4.85 -35.69
CA GLU A 1151 -41.06 -5.97 -36.53
C GLU A 1151 -39.83 -6.76 -37.02
N TYR A 1152 -39.71 -8.03 -36.61
CA TYR A 1152 -38.53 -8.85 -36.86
C TYR A 1152 -38.18 -9.04 -38.35
N LYS A 1153 -39.19 -9.07 -39.24
CA LYS A 1153 -39.00 -9.22 -40.70
C LYS A 1153 -38.34 -8.03 -41.40
N LYS A 1154 -38.26 -6.88 -40.73
CA LYS A 1154 -37.64 -5.65 -41.25
C LYS A 1154 -36.24 -5.40 -40.69
N ARG A 1155 -35.73 -6.30 -39.83
CA ARG A 1155 -34.32 -6.29 -39.43
C ARG A 1155 -33.49 -6.86 -40.60
N PRO A 1156 -32.30 -6.31 -40.91
CA PRO A 1156 -31.47 -6.84 -41.98
C PRO A 1156 -31.00 -8.26 -41.65
N PRO A 1157 -30.98 -9.20 -42.61
CA PRO A 1157 -30.35 -10.50 -42.42
C PRO A 1157 -28.84 -10.34 -42.17
N ALA A 1158 -28.24 -11.28 -41.44
CA ALA A 1158 -26.82 -11.21 -41.07
C ALA A 1158 -25.88 -11.12 -42.30
N SER A 1159 -26.27 -11.69 -43.45
CA SER A 1159 -25.54 -11.57 -44.72
C SER A 1159 -25.41 -10.13 -45.22
N GLU A 1160 -26.48 -9.33 -45.16
CA GLU A 1160 -26.46 -7.90 -45.53
C GLU A 1160 -25.61 -7.09 -44.54
N ILE A 1161 -25.65 -7.43 -43.25
CA ILE A 1161 -24.78 -6.82 -42.23
C ILE A 1161 -23.30 -7.11 -42.52
N VAL A 1162 -22.98 -8.34 -42.93
CA VAL A 1162 -21.61 -8.74 -43.32
C VAL A 1162 -21.12 -7.94 -44.53
N GLU A 1163 -21.95 -7.79 -45.57
CA GLU A 1163 -21.61 -6.98 -46.74
C GLU A 1163 -21.42 -5.50 -46.36
N PHE A 1164 -22.35 -4.94 -45.60
CA PHE A 1164 -22.30 -3.54 -45.15
C PHE A 1164 -21.03 -3.23 -44.33
N LEU A 1165 -20.66 -4.09 -43.38
CA LEU A 1165 -19.45 -3.91 -42.57
C LEU A 1165 -18.16 -4.18 -43.35
N ALA A 1166 -18.17 -5.12 -44.31
CA ALA A 1166 -17.03 -5.34 -45.19
C ALA A 1166 -16.76 -4.12 -46.10
N ASN A 1167 -17.82 -3.48 -46.60
CA ASN A 1167 -17.74 -2.27 -47.42
C ASN A 1167 -17.41 -1.01 -46.61
N ASN A 1168 -17.60 -1.00 -45.29
CA ASN A 1168 -17.33 0.13 -44.40
C ASN A 1168 -16.29 -0.22 -43.31
N PRO A 1169 -15.03 -0.56 -43.66
CA PRO A 1169 -14.07 -1.20 -42.75
C PRO A 1169 -13.53 -0.32 -41.61
N ARG A 1170 -14.02 0.90 -41.41
CA ARG A 1170 -13.71 1.81 -40.29
C ARG A 1170 -14.99 2.40 -39.67
N LEU A 1171 -16.11 1.68 -39.73
CA LEU A 1171 -17.42 2.17 -39.30
C LEU A 1171 -17.50 2.40 -37.78
N LEU A 1172 -17.06 1.42 -36.99
CA LEU A 1172 -17.15 1.49 -35.53
C LEU A 1172 -16.04 2.39 -34.97
N SER A 1173 -16.42 3.29 -34.06
CA SER A 1173 -15.53 4.17 -33.30
C SER A 1173 -15.81 4.02 -31.80
N PRO A 1174 -14.79 4.19 -30.93
CA PRO A 1174 -14.99 4.15 -29.49
C PRO A 1174 -15.78 5.37 -28.99
N CYS A 1175 -16.61 5.20 -27.96
CA CYS A 1175 -17.33 6.27 -27.27
C CYS A 1175 -17.45 5.95 -25.76
N LEU A 1176 -17.17 6.93 -24.89
CA LEU A 1176 -17.13 6.75 -23.43
C LEU A 1176 -18.06 7.71 -22.66
N ASP A 1177 -19.24 8.01 -23.22
CA ASP A 1177 -20.20 8.97 -22.65
C ASP A 1177 -21.02 8.41 -21.46
N VAL A 1178 -20.47 7.48 -20.68
CA VAL A 1178 -21.17 6.84 -19.54
C VAL A 1178 -20.23 6.72 -18.32
N PRO A 1179 -20.64 7.22 -17.13
CA PRO A 1179 -19.78 7.26 -15.93
C PRO A 1179 -19.37 5.87 -15.41
N LEU A 1180 -18.22 5.85 -14.73
CA LEU A 1180 -17.41 4.68 -14.36
C LEU A 1180 -18.05 3.67 -13.37
N SER A 1181 -19.30 3.87 -12.94
CA SER A 1181 -19.99 3.04 -11.95
C SER A 1181 -20.65 1.77 -12.55
N SER A 1182 -19.85 0.87 -13.13
CA SER A 1182 -20.28 -0.52 -13.41
C SER A 1182 -19.14 -1.52 -13.66
N VAL A 1183 -18.35 -1.81 -12.63
CA VAL A 1183 -17.81 -3.18 -12.49
C VAL A 1183 -18.93 -4.04 -11.91
N GLN A 1184 -19.07 -5.26 -12.43
CA GLN A 1184 -20.21 -6.15 -12.19
C GLN A 1184 -20.36 -6.49 -10.69
N MET A 1185 -21.54 -6.23 -10.11
CA MET A 1185 -21.99 -7.01 -8.96
C MET A 1185 -22.36 -8.42 -9.44
N GLU A 1186 -22.06 -9.44 -8.65
CA GLU A 1186 -22.48 -10.82 -8.92
C GLU A 1186 -23.97 -10.99 -8.65
N ASP A 1187 -24.80 -10.50 -9.59
CA ASP A 1187 -26.22 -10.79 -9.57
C ASP A 1187 -26.81 -10.80 -11.00
N THR A 1188 -26.73 -11.97 -11.66
CA THR A 1188 -27.48 -12.24 -12.90
C THR A 1188 -28.95 -12.51 -12.55
N GLY A 1189 -29.64 -11.48 -12.03
CA GLY A 1189 -30.95 -11.59 -11.39
C GLY A 1189 -31.98 -12.41 -12.18
N GLU A 1190 -32.47 -13.46 -11.55
CA GLU A 1190 -33.28 -14.50 -12.18
C GLU A 1190 -34.74 -14.07 -12.39
N ILE A 1191 -35.33 -14.42 -13.53
CA ILE A 1191 -36.78 -14.28 -13.77
C ILE A 1191 -37.31 -15.58 -14.35
N SER A 1192 -38.22 -16.23 -13.62
CA SER A 1192 -39.03 -17.33 -14.14
C SER A 1192 -40.44 -16.83 -14.47
N ILE A 1193 -40.82 -16.80 -15.75
CA ILE A 1193 -42.15 -16.36 -16.18
C ILE A 1193 -43.16 -17.51 -16.02
N THR A 1194 -44.20 -17.29 -15.21
CA THR A 1194 -45.37 -18.17 -15.11
C THR A 1194 -46.44 -17.74 -16.12
N GLY A 1195 -46.83 -18.64 -17.02
CA GLY A 1195 -47.93 -18.39 -17.95
C GLY A 1195 -49.28 -18.81 -17.35
N SER A 1196 -50.29 -17.93 -17.42
CA SER A 1196 -51.68 -18.26 -17.09
C SER A 1196 -52.66 -17.72 -18.13
N ARG A 1197 -53.66 -18.54 -18.47
CA ARG A 1197 -54.82 -18.16 -19.29
C ARG A 1197 -55.94 -17.67 -18.38
N GLY A 1198 -56.59 -16.56 -18.76
CA GLY A 1198 -58.05 -16.44 -18.67
C GLY A 1198 -58.71 -15.88 -17.39
N GLN A 1199 -59.13 -14.61 -17.51
CA GLN A 1199 -60.37 -13.99 -16.98
C GLN A 1199 -60.58 -13.72 -15.46
N ARG A 1200 -60.70 -12.39 -15.18
CA ARG A 1200 -61.69 -11.68 -14.31
C ARG A 1200 -61.73 -12.05 -12.80
N PHE A 1201 -61.83 -11.12 -11.86
CA PHE A 1201 -62.49 -9.80 -11.85
C PHE A 1201 -61.63 -8.66 -11.26
N SER A 1202 -62.07 -7.41 -11.46
CA SER A 1202 -61.42 -6.16 -11.01
C SER A 1202 -62.09 -5.52 -9.78
N MET A 1203 -61.37 -4.68 -9.03
CA MET A 1203 -61.88 -3.39 -8.54
C MET A 1203 -60.77 -2.43 -8.06
N GLY A 1204 -60.89 -1.12 -8.38
CA GLY A 1204 -60.07 0.00 -7.83
C GLY A 1204 -58.61 0.07 -8.32
N LEU A 1205 -58.08 1.01 -9.11
CA LEU A 1205 -58.28 2.48 -9.23
C LEU A 1205 -58.05 3.19 -7.87
N ARG A 1206 -57.20 4.23 -7.74
CA ARG A 1206 -56.50 5.12 -8.70
C ARG A 1206 -55.22 5.71 -8.03
N GLN A 1207 -54.12 5.95 -8.76
CA GLN A 1207 -53.61 7.27 -9.22
C GLN A 1207 -53.37 8.32 -8.09
N ARG A 1208 -52.36 9.21 -8.14
CA ARG A 1208 -51.66 9.82 -9.30
C ARG A 1208 -50.33 10.52 -8.88
N SER A 1209 -49.51 10.88 -9.88
CA SER A 1209 -48.62 12.07 -10.06
C SER A 1209 -48.40 13.04 -8.87
N SER A 1210 -47.32 13.81 -8.69
CA SER A 1210 -46.23 14.36 -9.54
C SER A 1210 -45.35 15.26 -8.62
N SER A 1211 -44.18 15.85 -8.94
CA SER A 1211 -43.15 15.79 -10.01
C SER A 1211 -42.03 16.79 -9.61
N HIS A 1212 -40.83 16.76 -10.22
CA HIS A 1212 -40.17 17.97 -10.75
C HIS A 1212 -38.94 17.65 -11.62
N GLU A 1213 -38.77 18.43 -12.68
CA GLU A 1213 -37.71 18.34 -13.69
C GLU A 1213 -36.52 19.26 -13.34
N ILE A 1214 -35.37 19.02 -13.99
CA ILE A 1214 -34.28 19.98 -14.13
C ILE A 1214 -34.08 20.22 -15.63
N ALA A 1215 -33.95 21.48 -16.05
CA ALA A 1215 -33.78 21.88 -17.44
C ALA A 1215 -32.40 22.52 -17.70
N GLU A 1216 -31.97 22.47 -18.96
CA GLU A 1216 -30.65 22.81 -19.47
C GLU A 1216 -30.39 24.32 -19.71
N PRO A 1217 -29.14 24.74 -19.98
CA PRO A 1217 -28.71 26.14 -19.96
C PRO A 1217 -28.59 26.82 -21.34
N LEU A 1218 -28.45 28.15 -21.36
CA LEU A 1218 -27.35 28.91 -22.03
C LEU A 1218 -27.55 30.45 -22.00
N LEU A 1219 -26.53 31.15 -21.46
CA LEU A 1219 -25.91 32.48 -21.81
C LEU A 1219 -26.69 33.63 -22.53
N PRO A 1220 -26.26 34.93 -22.45
CA PRO A 1220 -25.21 35.56 -21.61
C PRO A 1220 -25.59 36.90 -20.89
N SER A 1221 -24.76 37.31 -19.92
CA SER A 1221 -24.35 38.67 -19.40
C SER A 1221 -25.06 40.01 -19.78
N PRO A 1222 -24.89 41.15 -19.05
CA PRO A 1222 -24.28 41.41 -17.73
C PRO A 1222 -25.09 42.37 -16.78
N GLY A 1223 -24.65 42.56 -15.51
CA GLY A 1223 -24.73 43.90 -14.86
C GLY A 1223 -25.24 44.05 -13.40
N ARG A 1224 -24.30 44.44 -12.50
CA ARG A 1224 -24.43 45.35 -11.32
C ARG A 1224 -25.47 45.10 -10.20
N TYR A 1225 -24.95 44.77 -9.00
CA TYR A 1225 -25.09 45.51 -7.71
C TYR A 1225 -26.28 46.50 -7.59
N ARG A 1226 -27.24 46.39 -6.64
CA ARG A 1226 -27.12 46.42 -5.15
C ARG A 1226 -28.47 46.07 -4.46
N PRO A 1227 -28.55 45.94 -3.11
CA PRO A 1227 -29.64 45.22 -2.42
C PRO A 1227 -30.56 46.08 -1.52
N THR A 1228 -31.72 45.52 -1.14
CA THR A 1228 -32.44 45.60 0.16
C THR A 1228 -33.72 44.74 0.07
N ARG A 1229 -34.46 44.28 1.09
CA ARG A 1229 -34.32 43.92 2.52
C ARG A 1229 -35.75 44.05 3.11
N GLY A 1230 -36.33 42.97 3.66
CA GLY A 1230 -37.62 42.98 4.36
C GLY A 1230 -38.87 42.93 3.46
N SER A 1231 -40.06 42.53 3.95
CA SER A 1231 -40.39 41.87 5.23
C SER A 1231 -41.86 41.40 5.25
N SER A 1232 -42.14 40.41 6.13
CA SER A 1232 -43.36 40.26 6.96
C SER A 1232 -44.76 40.00 6.35
N LEU A 1233 -45.35 38.90 6.84
CA LEU A 1233 -46.74 38.72 7.33
C LEU A 1233 -47.90 38.67 6.30
N GLY A 1234 -48.85 37.74 6.52
CA GLY A 1234 -50.15 37.73 5.84
C GLY A 1234 -50.84 36.36 5.73
N GLU A 1235 -51.34 35.85 6.86
CA GLU A 1235 -52.61 35.11 7.07
C GLU A 1235 -53.14 34.03 6.08
N GLU A 1236 -53.46 32.88 6.70
CA GLU A 1236 -54.46 31.84 6.36
C GLU A 1236 -55.92 32.37 6.17
N PRO A 1237 -56.98 31.55 5.89
CA PRO A 1237 -57.06 30.14 5.45
C PRO A 1237 -58.12 29.90 4.32
N GLN A 1238 -58.58 28.64 4.20
CA GLN A 1238 -59.89 28.14 3.72
C GLN A 1238 -60.06 27.60 2.28
N ASP A 1239 -60.08 26.25 2.23
CA ASP A 1239 -61.24 25.43 1.83
C ASP A 1239 -61.83 25.55 0.42
N SER A 1240 -61.49 24.55 -0.40
CA SER A 1240 -62.37 23.39 -0.73
C SER A 1240 -62.53 23.04 -2.22
N LEU A 1241 -62.74 21.72 -2.45
CA LEU A 1241 -63.29 21.08 -3.66
C LEU A 1241 -62.40 21.00 -4.92
N LEU A 1242 -61.48 20.03 -4.96
CA LEU A 1242 -61.66 18.74 -5.69
C LEU A 1242 -60.50 17.74 -5.53
#